data_AF-A0A8C7R8P2-F1
#
_entry.id   AF-A0A8C7R8P2-F1
#
_cell.length_a   1.000
_cell.length_b   1.000
_cell.length_c   1.000
_cell.angle_alpha   90.00
_cell.angle_beta   90.00
_cell.angle_gamma   90.00
#
_symmetry.space_group_name_H-M   'P 1'
#
loop_
_entity.id
_entity.type
_entity.pdbx_description
1 polymer ?
#
loop_
_entity_poly.entity_id
_entity_poly.type
_entity_poly.pdbx_seq_one_letter_code
_entity_poly.pdbx_strand_id
1 'polypeptide(L)'
;KCCNSSSIPEPLATIKSESRLKHLLQRLPSYCPESMVSLWICINSTLPGASRKSDGWVGLGCCELAISAECRRECKQASSKNDITKICKKDTEVSNTRSLGSVCCSYAGRHTNCREYCQAIFRTDSSPTVSQIKAVKEYCQSISPELIGCVGNYTKSYPIRSPIDSLYCCDRADEPHCQVACRRILRTMTTEHEIMEGLIDECGSQPLPQDPLWQCFLGSAHPPTKSETETSPTAKMDGAKLHCCSKANTSLCRPTELFRSCNIQSDQGAMNDIKLWSNGTIKMPFMNIPVLDIRKCRPEMWKAVACALQIKPCYSKSRGSVICKSDCVDILTQCGDHKRFHEGQTAERICEILSPIDDPERCIPLERYLTPSSLGNIIEEVIHPCNPNPCLSNHLCEVNRKGCQPGQDCLPYFCVPGCKLGEASEFLVHLEARIQVPMRNGQAGCFEVCTCGQSGRLENCAEMPCIDTSKTCIVGGQRKNHGTSFRVDCHPCSCFAGETICSTRQCLSTDSSDEDRRRFTGLPCGCPDRFVPVCARNGRTYPSACVARCMGFKDNQFVFGHCRSSDPCSPNPCQKNQRCIPSRRVCLTDMVDCHCPQYECVGRPSGCGKIHMDLACDTDNVEHPNLCQLLQMDKTLAYMGHCQDACKKARPVCGHNGETYNTVCEAYSDRVAVDYQGRCHAVGAVAEFASDSGCDMIPCPALSTPGCIPVTPPGACCPLCAGMLQILWNKEQINNFAKLNRKQPVTVHDILRILRLHISVPQCDIFGYLSIDSEIIVLIVPVDQQPTPLQIEACSMEAEKIDSLINYGSPTLVSHVPLSAFLTSEVSISTIRSGFVSVLFCNRSSLLL
;
A
#
# COMPACT_ATOMS: atom_id res chain seq x y z
N LYS A 1 -44.81 -32.06 25.89
CA LYS A 1 -45.72 -32.07 27.06
C LYS A 1 -46.62 -30.82 27.12
N CYS A 2 -46.14 -29.62 26.78
CA CYS A 2 -46.98 -28.40 26.79
C CYS A 2 -47.99 -28.28 25.62
N CYS A 3 -47.79 -29.00 24.51
CA CYS A 3 -48.63 -28.88 23.30
C CYS A 3 -49.76 -29.92 23.24
N ASN A 4 -50.68 -29.93 24.21
CA ASN A 4 -51.95 -30.68 24.08
C ASN A 4 -53.11 -29.80 24.59
N SER A 5 -53.48 -28.81 23.80
CA SER A 5 -54.82 -28.20 23.83
C SER A 5 -55.09 -27.62 22.44
N SER A 6 -56.36 -27.69 22.03
CA SER A 6 -56.90 -27.68 20.66
C SER A 6 -56.76 -26.37 19.87
N SER A 7 -55.68 -25.61 20.04
CA SER A 7 -55.47 -24.32 19.37
C SER A 7 -54.01 -24.05 19.01
N ILE A 8 -53.35 -25.01 18.34
CA ILE A 8 -52.03 -24.79 17.72
C ILE A 8 -52.06 -25.24 16.25
N PRO A 9 -51.51 -24.46 15.29
CA PRO A 9 -51.42 -24.87 13.89
C PRO A 9 -50.56 -26.13 13.71
N GLU A 10 -50.93 -26.98 12.74
CA GLU A 10 -50.38 -28.34 12.51
C GLU A 10 -48.85 -28.52 12.41
N PRO A 11 -47.98 -27.55 12.05
CA PRO A 11 -46.53 -27.81 11.96
C PRO A 11 -45.86 -28.10 13.32
N LEU A 12 -46.51 -27.80 14.44
CA LEU A 12 -45.93 -27.85 15.79
C LEU A 12 -46.08 -29.22 16.48
N ALA A 13 -46.95 -30.11 16.00
CA ALA A 13 -47.28 -31.36 16.68
C ALA A 13 -46.31 -32.53 16.37
N THR A 14 -45.46 -32.43 15.35
CA THR A 14 -44.72 -33.59 14.80
C THR A 14 -43.20 -33.57 14.94
N ILE A 15 -42.63 -32.66 15.73
CA ILE A 15 -41.17 -32.47 15.79
C ILE A 15 -40.53 -33.31 16.91
N LYS A 16 -39.62 -34.21 16.55
CA LYS A 16 -38.85 -35.08 17.47
C LYS A 16 -37.35 -34.73 17.60
N SER A 17 -36.86 -33.62 17.03
CA SER A 17 -35.43 -33.22 17.06
C SER A 17 -35.15 -31.92 17.83
N GLU A 18 -34.11 -31.92 18.69
CA GLU A 18 -33.77 -30.85 19.63
C GLU A 18 -33.22 -29.55 18.98
N SER A 19 -32.50 -29.66 17.85
CA SER A 19 -31.93 -28.50 17.13
C SER A 19 -32.99 -27.61 16.47
N ARG A 20 -34.04 -28.22 15.90
CA ARG A 20 -35.20 -27.46 15.37
C ARG A 20 -36.02 -26.81 16.48
N LEU A 21 -35.99 -27.33 17.70
CA LEU A 21 -36.70 -26.75 18.85
C LEU A 21 -36.08 -25.41 19.28
N LYS A 22 -34.74 -25.27 19.29
CA LYS A 22 -34.05 -24.01 19.62
C LYS A 22 -34.32 -22.89 18.61
N HIS A 23 -34.27 -23.21 17.32
CA HIS A 23 -34.52 -22.24 16.26
C HIS A 23 -36.00 -21.80 16.20
N LEU A 24 -36.92 -22.65 16.67
CA LEU A 24 -38.33 -22.29 16.84
C LEU A 24 -38.59 -21.47 18.11
N LEU A 25 -37.90 -21.74 19.23
CA LEU A 25 -37.98 -20.94 20.46
C LEU A 25 -37.64 -19.46 20.22
N GLN A 26 -36.68 -19.16 19.34
CA GLN A 26 -36.35 -17.79 18.93
C GLN A 26 -37.42 -17.11 18.09
N ARG A 27 -38.25 -17.87 17.37
CA ARG A 27 -39.36 -17.35 16.55
C ARG A 27 -40.72 -17.45 17.24
N LEU A 28 -40.81 -18.14 18.37
CA LEU A 28 -42.05 -18.37 19.12
C LEU A 28 -42.79 -17.07 19.51
N PRO A 29 -42.12 -15.95 19.87
CA PRO A 29 -42.80 -14.67 20.11
C PRO A 29 -43.48 -14.06 18.88
N SER A 30 -43.07 -14.46 17.66
CA SER A 30 -43.66 -13.98 16.41
C SER A 30 -44.91 -14.75 15.98
N TYR A 31 -45.14 -15.94 16.55
CA TYR A 31 -46.30 -16.80 16.24
C TYR A 31 -47.27 -16.99 17.42
N CYS A 32 -46.82 -16.73 18.65
CA CYS A 32 -47.63 -16.84 19.86
C CYS A 32 -47.69 -15.47 20.57
N PRO A 33 -48.88 -14.86 20.72
CA PRO A 33 -49.01 -13.58 21.43
C PRO A 33 -48.66 -13.72 22.92
N GLU A 34 -48.21 -12.62 23.53
CA GLU A 34 -47.84 -12.56 24.96
C GLU A 34 -49.00 -12.93 25.90
N SER A 35 -50.25 -12.89 25.43
CA SER A 35 -51.45 -13.28 26.18
C SER A 35 -51.57 -14.78 26.45
N MET A 36 -50.79 -15.64 25.78
CA MET A 36 -50.78 -17.10 26.01
C MET A 36 -49.93 -17.49 27.23
N VAL A 37 -50.29 -16.92 28.38
CA VAL A 37 -49.53 -16.98 29.64
C VAL A 37 -49.25 -18.42 30.11
N SER A 38 -50.21 -19.34 29.95
CA SER A 38 -50.08 -20.74 30.33
C SER A 38 -49.07 -21.53 29.48
N LEU A 39 -48.89 -21.16 28.20
CA LEU A 39 -47.86 -21.75 27.33
C LEU A 39 -46.46 -21.33 27.79
N TRP A 40 -46.28 -20.03 28.07
CA TRP A 40 -45.00 -19.45 28.47
C TRP A 40 -44.56 -19.93 29.87
N ILE A 41 -45.49 -20.08 30.82
CA ILE A 41 -45.21 -20.68 32.14
C ILE A 41 -44.75 -22.14 32.01
N CYS A 42 -45.36 -22.92 31.11
CA CYS A 42 -44.97 -24.31 30.86
C CYS A 42 -43.56 -24.40 30.27
N ILE A 43 -43.20 -23.54 29.31
CA ILE A 43 -41.86 -23.49 28.69
C ILE A 43 -40.79 -23.10 29.72
N ASN A 44 -41.05 -22.08 30.54
CA ASN A 44 -40.08 -21.60 31.54
C ASN A 44 -39.83 -22.59 32.68
N SER A 45 -40.79 -23.47 32.98
CA SER A 45 -40.65 -24.50 34.01
C SER A 45 -39.97 -25.79 33.53
N THR A 46 -39.74 -25.96 32.23
CA THR A 46 -39.10 -27.17 31.66
C THR A 46 -37.64 -26.99 31.21
N LEU A 47 -37.06 -25.78 31.24
CA LEU A 47 -35.66 -25.53 30.86
C LEU A 47 -34.70 -25.68 32.06
N PRO A 48 -33.59 -26.43 31.95
CA PRO A 48 -32.65 -26.60 33.06
C PRO A 48 -31.73 -25.37 33.20
N GLY A 49 -31.60 -24.82 34.43
CA GLY A 49 -30.63 -23.76 34.76
C GLY A 49 -31.19 -22.36 35.00
N ALA A 50 -32.50 -22.12 34.83
CA ALA A 50 -33.11 -20.86 35.21
C ALA A 50 -33.25 -20.77 36.74
N SER A 51 -32.45 -19.90 37.37
CA SER A 51 -32.65 -19.51 38.76
C SER A 51 -34.02 -18.85 38.91
N ARG A 52 -34.84 -19.39 39.82
CA ARG A 52 -36.15 -18.86 40.19
C ARG A 52 -35.98 -17.53 40.91
N LYS A 53 -35.93 -16.41 40.18
CA LYS A 53 -36.34 -15.11 40.70
C LYS A 53 -37.43 -14.55 39.78
N SER A 54 -38.57 -14.28 40.39
CA SER A 54 -39.85 -14.09 39.72
C SER A 54 -40.15 -12.68 39.25
N ASP A 55 -39.20 -11.73 39.24
CA ASP A 55 -39.44 -10.34 38.76
C ASP A 55 -38.15 -9.67 38.22
N GLY A 56 -37.40 -10.33 37.33
CA GLY A 56 -36.16 -9.79 36.77
C GLY A 56 -36.38 -9.12 35.40
N TRP A 57 -36.08 -7.83 35.28
CA TRP A 57 -36.15 -7.04 34.05
C TRP A 57 -35.58 -7.75 32.81
N VAL A 58 -36.43 -7.88 31.78
CA VAL A 58 -36.13 -8.55 30.49
C VAL A 58 -34.96 -7.95 29.70
N GLY A 59 -34.48 -6.76 30.06
CA GLY A 59 -33.38 -6.08 29.35
C GLY A 59 -31.97 -6.53 29.76
N LEU A 60 -31.82 -7.38 30.78
CA LEU A 60 -30.52 -7.87 31.27
C LEU A 60 -29.67 -8.52 30.17
N GLY A 61 -30.28 -9.25 29.24
CA GLY A 61 -29.59 -9.85 28.10
C GLY A 61 -29.07 -8.82 27.07
N CYS A 62 -29.58 -7.59 27.07
CA CYS A 62 -29.17 -6.52 26.17
C CYS A 62 -28.07 -5.62 26.78
N CYS A 63 -27.79 -5.74 28.08
CA CYS A 63 -26.81 -4.89 28.75
C CYS A 63 -25.39 -5.06 28.23
N GLU A 64 -25.04 -6.23 27.68
CA GLU A 64 -23.76 -6.49 27.01
C GLU A 64 -23.59 -5.74 25.67
N LEU A 65 -24.62 -5.02 25.22
CA LEU A 65 -24.58 -4.28 23.96
C LEU A 65 -24.32 -2.77 24.16
N ALA A 66 -24.24 -2.29 25.40
CA ALA A 66 -23.98 -0.87 25.71
C ALA A 66 -22.51 -0.49 25.46
N ILE A 67 -22.26 0.54 24.66
CA ILE A 67 -20.94 1.00 24.16
C ILE A 67 -20.07 1.55 25.30
N SER A 68 -20.65 2.34 26.20
CA SER A 68 -19.99 2.86 27.40
C SER A 68 -19.84 1.77 28.46
N ALA A 69 -18.61 1.59 28.94
CA ALA A 69 -18.30 0.66 30.02
C ALA A 69 -19.04 1.01 31.33
N GLU A 70 -19.31 2.30 31.56
CA GLU A 70 -20.05 2.78 32.74
C GLU A 70 -21.54 2.44 32.63
N CYS A 71 -22.15 2.68 31.46
CA CYS A 71 -23.53 2.29 31.18
C CYS A 71 -23.71 0.75 31.22
N ARG A 72 -22.79 -0.01 30.63
CA ARG A 72 -22.81 -1.48 30.60
C ARG A 72 -22.77 -2.08 32.01
N ARG A 73 -21.92 -1.52 32.89
CA ARG A 73 -21.76 -2.00 34.27
C ARG A 73 -23.01 -1.75 35.10
N GLU A 74 -23.57 -0.54 35.01
CA GLU A 74 -24.79 -0.16 35.75
C GLU A 74 -26.03 -0.87 35.18
N CYS A 75 -26.10 -1.10 33.87
CA CYS A 75 -27.16 -1.90 33.24
C CYS A 75 -27.18 -3.33 33.75
N LYS A 76 -26.04 -4.01 33.91
CA LYS A 76 -26.03 -5.38 34.45
C LYS A 76 -26.51 -5.47 35.90
N GLN A 77 -26.51 -4.36 36.63
CA GLN A 77 -26.88 -4.28 38.04
C GLN A 77 -28.28 -3.70 38.25
N ALA A 78 -28.90 -3.12 37.22
CA ALA A 78 -30.21 -2.51 37.31
C ALA A 78 -31.33 -3.56 37.37
N SER A 79 -32.38 -3.23 38.12
CA SER A 79 -33.59 -4.04 38.27
C SER A 79 -34.73 -3.56 37.37
N SER A 80 -34.59 -2.38 36.74
CA SER A 80 -35.56 -1.84 35.78
C SER A 80 -34.92 -0.90 34.73
N LYS A 81 -35.61 -0.68 33.61
CA LYS A 81 -35.19 0.22 32.52
C LYS A 81 -35.07 1.70 32.95
N ASN A 82 -35.77 2.11 33.99
CA ASN A 82 -35.74 3.50 34.46
C ASN A 82 -34.49 3.81 35.30
N ASP A 83 -33.82 2.80 35.84
CA ASP A 83 -32.62 2.99 36.65
C ASP A 83 -31.39 3.34 35.79
N ILE A 84 -31.38 2.89 34.53
CA ILE A 84 -30.26 3.10 33.59
C ILE A 84 -30.37 4.39 32.77
N THR A 85 -31.55 5.01 32.66
CA THR A 85 -31.78 6.15 31.75
C THR A 85 -31.07 7.44 32.18
N LYS A 86 -30.64 7.54 33.45
CA LYS A 86 -29.86 8.67 33.96
C LYS A 86 -28.37 8.58 33.65
N ILE A 87 -27.85 7.36 33.46
CA ILE A 87 -26.41 7.06 33.30
C ILE A 87 -26.10 6.77 31.83
N CYS A 88 -26.95 5.98 31.17
CA CYS A 88 -26.87 5.69 29.74
C CYS A 88 -27.54 6.80 28.93
N LYS A 89 -26.78 7.85 28.58
CA LYS A 89 -27.31 8.92 27.72
C LYS A 89 -27.54 8.41 26.30
N LYS A 90 -28.72 8.73 25.76
CA LYS A 90 -29.23 8.19 24.49
C LYS A 90 -28.41 8.62 23.26
N ASP A 91 -27.69 9.74 23.37
CA ASP A 91 -26.99 10.35 22.24
C ASP A 91 -25.59 9.74 22.02
N THR A 92 -25.04 9.05 23.03
CA THR A 92 -23.73 8.38 22.97
C THR A 92 -23.82 6.90 22.58
N GLU A 93 -25.03 6.33 22.52
CA GLU A 93 -25.26 4.87 22.46
C GLU A 93 -25.98 4.38 21.20
N VAL A 94 -26.16 5.21 20.14
CA VAL A 94 -27.05 4.85 19.02
C VAL A 94 -26.38 4.94 17.64
N SER A 95 -26.20 3.77 17.00
CA SER A 95 -26.20 3.60 15.53
C SER A 95 -27.64 3.55 15.02
N ASN A 96 -28.08 4.57 14.27
CA ASN A 96 -29.50 4.93 14.12
C ASN A 96 -30.17 4.65 12.75
N THR A 97 -29.57 3.93 11.81
CA THR A 97 -30.14 3.73 10.47
C THR A 97 -31.15 2.57 10.37
N ARG A 98 -30.80 1.40 10.91
CA ARG A 98 -31.63 0.18 10.73
C ARG A 98 -32.85 0.11 11.66
N SER A 99 -32.76 0.67 12.86
CA SER A 99 -33.88 0.74 13.82
C SER A 99 -34.92 1.78 13.41
N LEU A 100 -34.48 2.94 12.89
CA LEU A 100 -35.37 3.98 12.39
C LEU A 100 -36.12 3.54 11.12
N GLY A 101 -35.45 2.83 10.21
CA GLY A 101 -36.07 2.32 8.99
C GLY A 101 -37.15 1.27 9.22
N SER A 102 -37.01 0.43 10.24
CA SER A 102 -38.05 -0.56 10.58
C SER A 102 -39.30 0.10 11.15
N VAL A 103 -39.14 1.18 11.93
CA VAL A 103 -40.25 2.00 12.45
C VAL A 103 -40.89 2.81 11.32
N CYS A 104 -40.13 3.58 10.53
CA CYS A 104 -40.70 4.37 9.43
C CYS A 104 -41.47 3.49 8.42
N CYS A 105 -40.92 2.33 8.05
CA CYS A 105 -41.56 1.47 7.04
C CYS A 105 -42.66 0.56 7.60
N SER A 106 -42.86 0.54 8.92
CA SER A 106 -44.02 -0.10 9.53
C SER A 106 -45.31 0.66 9.22
N TYR A 107 -45.23 1.98 9.03
CA TYR A 107 -46.38 2.83 8.67
C TYR A 107 -46.97 2.51 7.28
N ALA A 108 -46.28 1.72 6.44
CA ALA A 108 -46.82 1.21 5.18
C ALA A 108 -47.95 0.16 5.36
N GLY A 109 -48.14 -0.37 6.57
CA GLY A 109 -49.19 -1.34 6.87
C GLY A 109 -49.10 -2.63 6.03
N ARG A 110 -50.19 -2.98 5.34
CA ARG A 110 -50.28 -4.16 4.46
C ARG A 110 -49.82 -3.91 3.02
N HIS A 111 -49.45 -2.69 2.65
CA HIS A 111 -49.03 -2.36 1.29
C HIS A 111 -47.57 -2.79 1.06
N THR A 112 -47.39 -3.98 0.50
CA THR A 112 -46.09 -4.62 0.29
C THR A 112 -45.16 -3.78 -0.58
N ASN A 113 -45.64 -3.21 -1.68
CA ASN A 113 -44.82 -2.41 -2.60
C ASN A 113 -44.35 -1.11 -1.95
N CYS A 114 -45.23 -0.39 -1.23
CA CYS A 114 -44.83 0.84 -0.52
C CYS A 114 -43.84 0.53 0.62
N ARG A 115 -44.06 -0.58 1.33
CA ARG A 115 -43.13 -1.05 2.37
C ARG A 115 -41.77 -1.42 1.79
N GLU A 116 -41.72 -2.04 0.62
CA GLU A 116 -40.48 -2.41 -0.07
C GLU A 116 -39.71 -1.18 -0.57
N TYR A 117 -40.39 -0.21 -1.19
CA TYR A 117 -39.78 1.06 -1.59
C TYR A 117 -39.27 1.84 -0.37
N CYS A 118 -40.05 1.89 0.72
CA CYS A 118 -39.60 2.51 1.97
C CYS A 118 -38.37 1.78 2.54
N GLN A 119 -38.39 0.45 2.62
CA GLN A 119 -37.27 -0.33 3.17
C GLN A 119 -36.00 -0.16 2.33
N ALA A 120 -36.14 0.09 1.02
CA ALA A 120 -35.00 0.40 0.15
C ALA A 120 -34.24 1.68 0.58
N ILE A 121 -34.93 2.69 1.16
CA ILE A 121 -34.30 3.90 1.70
C ILE A 121 -33.38 3.60 2.90
N PHE A 122 -33.66 2.53 3.65
CA PHE A 122 -32.96 2.18 4.89
C PHE A 122 -32.14 0.87 4.80
N ARG A 123 -32.01 0.29 3.59
CA ARG A 123 -31.40 -1.04 3.38
C ARG A 123 -29.87 -1.05 3.38
N THR A 124 -29.21 0.12 3.43
CA THR A 124 -27.74 0.27 3.34
C THR A 124 -27.23 1.37 4.28
N ASP A 125 -25.95 1.34 4.66
CA ASP A 125 -25.26 2.43 5.38
C ASP A 125 -24.84 3.58 4.43
N SER A 126 -25.35 3.58 3.19
CA SER A 126 -25.19 4.64 2.19
C SER A 126 -26.40 5.55 2.12
N SER A 127 -26.18 6.82 1.75
CA SER A 127 -27.23 7.82 1.57
C SER A 127 -28.23 7.39 0.49
N PRO A 128 -29.56 7.52 0.73
CA PRO A 128 -30.59 7.15 -0.23
C PRO A 128 -30.51 8.00 -1.51
N THR A 129 -30.69 7.37 -2.67
CA THR A 129 -30.58 8.07 -3.97
C THR A 129 -31.84 8.89 -4.28
N VAL A 130 -31.69 9.92 -5.13
CA VAL A 130 -32.82 10.77 -5.59
C VAL A 130 -33.94 9.93 -6.21
N SER A 131 -33.59 8.88 -6.95
CA SER A 131 -34.56 7.96 -7.55
C SER A 131 -35.31 7.15 -6.51
N GLN A 132 -34.66 6.71 -5.43
CA GLN A 132 -35.31 6.00 -4.33
C GLN A 132 -36.25 6.93 -3.54
N ILE A 133 -35.80 8.15 -3.24
CA ILE A 133 -36.62 9.14 -2.50
C ILE A 133 -37.85 9.54 -3.33
N LYS A 134 -37.67 9.75 -4.63
CA LYS A 134 -38.76 10.06 -5.57
C LYS A 134 -39.74 8.90 -5.70
N ALA A 135 -39.25 7.65 -5.83
CA ALA A 135 -40.11 6.47 -5.90
C ALA A 135 -40.95 6.27 -4.63
N VAL A 136 -40.38 6.49 -3.44
CA VAL A 136 -41.15 6.44 -2.19
C VAL A 136 -42.18 7.56 -2.14
N LYS A 137 -41.81 8.79 -2.52
CA LYS A 137 -42.75 9.92 -2.52
C LYS A 137 -43.90 9.70 -3.50
N GLU A 138 -43.63 9.30 -4.74
CA GLU A 138 -44.66 9.08 -5.75
C GLU A 138 -45.58 7.90 -5.42
N TYR A 139 -45.04 6.81 -4.86
CA TYR A 139 -45.81 5.59 -4.63
C TYR A 139 -46.49 5.53 -3.25
N CYS A 140 -45.89 6.15 -2.22
CA CYS A 140 -46.38 6.06 -0.83
C CYS A 140 -47.14 7.29 -0.34
N GLN A 141 -47.12 8.42 -1.06
CA GLN A 141 -47.75 9.67 -0.60
C GLN A 141 -49.27 9.59 -0.44
N SER A 142 -49.95 8.76 -1.23
CA SER A 142 -51.38 8.48 -1.07
C SER A 142 -51.68 7.33 -0.08
N ILE A 143 -50.67 6.65 0.46
CA ILE A 143 -50.80 5.43 1.27
C ILE A 143 -50.58 5.73 2.76
N SER A 144 -49.49 6.41 3.13
CA SER A 144 -49.26 6.86 4.51
C SER A 144 -48.50 8.18 4.55
N PRO A 145 -49.15 9.29 4.97
CA PRO A 145 -48.48 10.57 5.14
C PRO A 145 -47.46 10.54 6.30
N GLU A 146 -47.67 9.70 7.33
CA GLU A 146 -46.73 9.52 8.44
C GLU A 146 -45.43 8.86 7.97
N LEU A 147 -45.51 7.89 7.06
CA LEU A 147 -44.34 7.26 6.43
C LEU A 147 -43.54 8.29 5.64
N ILE A 148 -44.21 9.11 4.81
CA ILE A 148 -43.55 10.16 4.03
C ILE A 148 -42.91 11.22 4.92
N GLY A 149 -43.58 11.62 6.01
CA GLY A 149 -43.00 12.54 6.99
C GLY A 149 -41.76 11.96 7.69
N CYS A 150 -41.81 10.66 8.05
CA CYS A 150 -40.71 9.94 8.68
C CYS A 150 -39.49 9.82 7.76
N VAL A 151 -39.71 9.41 6.50
CA VAL A 151 -38.67 9.34 5.45
C VAL A 151 -38.13 10.72 5.10
N GLY A 152 -39.00 11.74 5.06
CA GLY A 152 -38.63 13.13 4.80
C GLY A 152 -37.74 13.74 5.89
N ASN A 153 -38.02 13.46 7.17
CA ASN A 153 -37.16 13.89 8.26
C ASN A 153 -35.83 13.14 8.26
N TYR A 154 -35.84 11.84 7.98
CA TYR A 154 -34.62 11.03 7.85
C TYR A 154 -33.69 11.55 6.73
N THR A 155 -34.23 11.74 5.52
CA THR A 155 -33.48 12.24 4.36
C THR A 155 -32.95 13.67 4.55
N LYS A 156 -33.63 14.50 5.34
CA LYS A 156 -33.13 15.83 5.76
C LYS A 156 -32.05 15.77 6.85
N SER A 157 -32.05 14.73 7.68
CA SER A 157 -31.12 14.55 8.80
C SER A 157 -29.88 13.71 8.47
N TYR A 158 -29.86 13.06 7.31
CA TYR A 158 -28.69 12.32 6.82
C TYR A 158 -27.63 13.30 6.33
N PRO A 159 -26.38 13.25 6.81
CA PRO A 159 -25.34 14.12 6.30
C PRO A 159 -25.03 13.68 4.87
N ILE A 160 -25.47 14.50 3.91
CA ILE A 160 -24.84 14.59 2.59
C ILE A 160 -23.34 14.77 2.87
N ARG A 161 -22.45 14.05 2.16
CA ARG A 161 -21.01 14.37 2.16
C ARG A 161 -20.89 15.88 2.10
N SER A 162 -20.25 16.50 3.08
CA SER A 162 -20.17 17.95 3.05
C SER A 162 -19.50 18.31 1.73
N PRO A 163 -20.12 19.13 0.86
CA PRO A 163 -19.46 19.50 -0.40
C PRO A 163 -18.12 20.21 -0.13
N ILE A 164 -17.96 20.73 1.10
CA ILE A 164 -16.73 21.26 1.68
C ILE A 164 -15.59 20.22 1.73
N ASP A 165 -15.89 18.94 1.98
CA ASP A 165 -14.88 17.87 2.07
C ASP A 165 -14.25 17.55 0.72
N SER A 166 -14.87 17.99 -0.39
CA SER A 166 -14.35 17.87 -1.76
C SER A 166 -13.77 19.18 -2.31
N LEU A 167 -13.54 20.20 -1.46
CA LEU A 167 -12.91 21.46 -1.87
C LEU A 167 -11.52 21.24 -2.48
N TYR A 168 -10.79 20.23 -2.00
CA TYR A 168 -9.48 19.86 -2.54
C TYR A 168 -9.55 19.34 -3.99
N CYS A 169 -10.74 18.97 -4.48
CA CYS A 169 -10.94 18.66 -5.89
C CYS A 169 -10.94 19.93 -6.75
N CYS A 170 -11.44 21.07 -6.24
CA CYS A 170 -11.45 22.33 -6.98
C CYS A 170 -10.05 22.83 -7.37
N ASP A 171 -9.00 22.44 -6.63
CA ASP A 171 -7.61 22.76 -6.97
C ASP A 171 -7.10 22.03 -8.22
N ARG A 172 -7.86 21.05 -8.73
CA ARG A 172 -7.55 20.28 -9.93
C ARG A 172 -8.22 20.81 -11.19
N ALA A 173 -9.00 21.90 -11.12
CA ALA A 173 -9.53 22.52 -12.32
C ALA A 173 -8.41 23.26 -13.08
N ASP A 174 -8.33 23.06 -14.40
CA ASP A 174 -7.28 23.64 -15.24
C ASP A 174 -7.37 25.17 -15.35
N GLU A 175 -8.58 25.73 -15.25
CA GLU A 175 -8.81 27.17 -15.36
C GLU A 175 -9.01 27.87 -14.00
N PRO A 176 -8.29 28.98 -13.73
CA PRO A 176 -8.35 29.68 -12.44
C PRO A 176 -9.73 30.28 -12.12
N HIS A 177 -10.52 30.62 -13.14
CA HIS A 177 -11.90 31.08 -12.95
C HIS A 177 -12.79 29.96 -12.39
N CYS A 178 -12.65 28.74 -12.93
CA CYS A 178 -13.39 27.56 -12.52
C CYS A 178 -12.98 27.08 -11.12
N GLN A 179 -11.70 27.19 -10.74
CA GLN A 179 -11.27 26.86 -9.36
C GLN A 179 -11.98 27.72 -8.30
N VAL A 180 -12.14 29.02 -8.57
CA VAL A 180 -12.82 29.97 -7.67
C VAL A 180 -14.33 29.72 -7.67
N ALA A 181 -14.92 29.52 -8.85
CA ALA A 181 -16.34 29.17 -8.97
C ALA A 181 -16.67 27.87 -8.23
N CYS A 182 -15.87 26.82 -8.43
CA CYS A 182 -16.02 25.52 -7.76
C CYS A 182 -15.99 25.64 -6.24
N ARG A 183 -15.01 26.35 -5.68
CA ARG A 183 -14.93 26.58 -4.23
C ARG A 183 -16.12 27.35 -3.69
N ARG A 184 -16.62 28.33 -4.44
CA ARG A 184 -17.83 29.09 -4.07
C ARG A 184 -19.04 28.15 -4.08
N ILE A 185 -19.27 27.42 -5.16
CA ILE A 185 -20.42 26.55 -5.36
C ILE A 185 -20.48 25.44 -4.29
N LEU A 186 -19.36 24.78 -3.99
CA LEU A 186 -19.29 23.76 -2.92
C LEU A 186 -19.46 24.34 -1.50
N ARG A 187 -19.29 25.65 -1.30
CA ARG A 187 -19.55 26.29 0.00
C ARG A 187 -20.98 26.80 0.12
N THR A 188 -21.66 27.04 -0.99
CA THR A 188 -22.98 27.69 -1.03
C THR A 188 -24.12 26.75 -1.37
N MET A 189 -23.88 25.76 -2.23
CA MET A 189 -24.91 24.83 -2.70
C MET A 189 -24.88 23.55 -1.88
N THR A 190 -26.07 23.00 -1.63
CA THR A 190 -26.25 21.91 -0.65
C THR A 190 -26.68 20.59 -1.30
N THR A 191 -27.08 20.62 -2.58
CA THR A 191 -27.52 19.43 -3.31
C THR A 191 -26.58 19.11 -4.47
N GLU A 192 -26.30 17.81 -4.68
CA GLU A 192 -25.39 17.33 -5.73
C GLU A 192 -25.79 17.81 -7.14
N HIS A 193 -27.09 17.95 -7.39
CA HIS A 193 -27.62 18.43 -8.67
C HIS A 193 -27.38 19.94 -8.88
N GLU A 194 -27.64 20.79 -7.87
CA GLU A 194 -27.36 22.23 -7.95
C GLU A 194 -25.85 22.51 -8.01
N ILE A 195 -25.05 21.70 -7.31
CA ILE A 195 -23.59 21.77 -7.37
C ILE A 195 -23.10 21.43 -8.78
N MET A 196 -23.58 20.34 -9.38
CA MET A 196 -23.18 19.97 -10.73
C MET A 196 -23.64 20.98 -11.79
N GLU A 197 -24.89 21.43 -11.75
CA GLU A 197 -25.35 22.43 -12.73
C GLU A 197 -24.63 23.77 -12.57
N GLY A 198 -24.40 24.23 -11.33
CA GLY A 198 -23.62 25.44 -11.08
C GLY A 198 -22.17 25.33 -11.57
N LEU A 199 -21.55 24.15 -11.41
CA LEU A 199 -20.19 23.90 -11.92
C LEU A 199 -20.15 23.88 -13.44
N ILE A 200 -21.14 23.26 -14.10
CA ILE A 200 -21.21 23.19 -15.56
C ILE A 200 -21.43 24.58 -16.17
N ASP A 201 -22.31 25.39 -15.55
CA ASP A 201 -22.65 26.74 -16.04
C ASP A 201 -21.48 27.72 -15.88
N GLU A 202 -20.77 27.68 -14.75
CA GLU A 202 -19.69 28.63 -14.44
C GLU A 202 -18.31 28.20 -14.96
N CYS A 203 -18.07 26.91 -15.18
CA CYS A 203 -16.80 26.40 -15.74
C CYS A 203 -16.87 26.15 -17.26
N GLY A 204 -18.06 26.19 -17.88
CA GLY A 204 -18.24 26.12 -19.33
C GLY A 204 -17.91 24.78 -20.00
N SER A 205 -17.63 23.71 -19.23
CA SER A 205 -17.23 22.39 -19.73
C SER A 205 -18.09 21.27 -19.14
N GLN A 206 -18.52 20.32 -19.99
CA GLN A 206 -19.25 19.12 -19.56
C GLN A 206 -18.32 18.19 -18.76
N PRO A 207 -18.82 17.49 -17.72
CA PRO A 207 -18.01 16.62 -16.86
C PRO A 207 -17.49 15.41 -17.64
N LEU A 208 -16.27 15.50 -18.16
CA LEU A 208 -15.60 14.39 -18.82
C LEU A 208 -14.79 13.57 -17.80
N PRO A 209 -14.80 12.23 -17.87
CA PRO A 209 -13.98 11.37 -16.99
C PRO A 209 -12.47 11.60 -17.11
N GLN A 210 -12.04 12.38 -18.10
CA GLN A 210 -10.66 12.77 -18.40
C GLN A 210 -10.23 13.98 -17.54
N ASP A 211 -11.19 14.79 -17.09
CA ASP A 211 -10.95 16.08 -16.44
C ASP A 211 -10.47 15.86 -14.98
N PRO A 212 -9.30 16.40 -14.60
CA PRO A 212 -8.71 16.18 -13.28
C PRO A 212 -9.60 16.63 -12.11
N LEU A 213 -10.46 17.63 -12.30
CA LEU A 213 -11.47 18.07 -11.33
C LEU A 213 -12.48 16.94 -11.08
N TRP A 214 -13.06 16.40 -12.14
CA TRP A 214 -14.12 15.40 -12.09
C TRP A 214 -13.63 14.02 -11.69
N GLN A 215 -12.41 13.63 -12.09
CA GLN A 215 -11.76 12.41 -11.62
C GLN A 215 -11.61 12.37 -10.10
N CYS A 216 -11.38 13.53 -9.48
CA CYS A 216 -11.28 13.63 -8.03
C CYS A 216 -12.62 13.38 -7.33
N PHE A 217 -13.71 14.01 -7.82
CA PHE A 217 -15.05 13.79 -7.26
C PHE A 217 -15.52 12.34 -7.41
N LEU A 218 -15.23 11.72 -8.56
CA LEU A 218 -15.66 10.35 -8.88
C LEU A 218 -14.80 9.25 -8.23
N GLY A 219 -13.64 9.60 -7.66
CA GLY A 219 -12.64 8.66 -7.13
C GLY A 219 -12.89 8.11 -5.73
N SER A 220 -14.04 8.37 -5.10
CA SER A 220 -14.30 7.99 -3.70
C SER A 220 -15.71 7.42 -3.49
N ALA A 221 -15.87 6.09 -3.48
CA ALA A 221 -16.96 5.32 -2.82
C ALA A 221 -16.66 3.83 -3.08
N HIS A 222 -16.40 2.97 -2.09
CA HIS A 222 -17.40 2.12 -1.40
C HIS A 222 -16.81 1.60 -0.06
N PRO A 223 -17.59 1.47 1.03
CA PRO A 223 -17.18 0.77 2.25
C PRO A 223 -17.37 -0.76 2.14
N PRO A 224 -16.50 -1.58 2.77
CA PRO A 224 -16.63 -3.04 2.79
C PRO A 224 -17.70 -3.50 3.80
N THR A 225 -18.60 -4.38 3.35
CA THR A 225 -19.54 -5.14 4.17
C THR A 225 -18.83 -6.23 4.99
N LYS A 226 -19.07 -6.25 6.31
CA LYS A 226 -18.61 -7.28 7.26
C LYS A 226 -19.40 -8.59 7.10
N SER A 227 -18.70 -9.72 7.04
CA SER A 227 -19.20 -11.07 7.34
C SER A 227 -18.47 -11.61 8.58
N GLU A 228 -19.21 -12.04 9.60
CA GLU A 228 -18.65 -12.72 10.78
C GLU A 228 -18.44 -14.23 10.52
N THR A 229 -17.39 -14.71 11.17
CA THR A 229 -16.77 -16.04 11.24
C THR A 229 -17.61 -17.10 11.97
N GLU A 230 -17.62 -18.33 11.44
CA GLU A 230 -17.74 -19.56 12.24
C GLU A 230 -16.38 -20.30 12.24
N THR A 231 -15.97 -20.82 13.40
CA THR A 231 -14.82 -21.74 13.57
C THR A 231 -15.28 -23.17 13.84
N SER A 232 -14.90 -24.09 12.92
CA SER A 232 -14.36 -25.49 13.00
C SER A 232 -14.53 -26.30 14.32
N PRO A 233 -14.65 -27.68 14.34
CA PRO A 233 -13.94 -28.68 13.50
C PRO A 233 -14.80 -29.90 13.06
N THR A 234 -14.45 -30.83 12.15
CA THR A 234 -13.19 -31.46 11.69
C THR A 234 -13.52 -32.28 10.42
N ALA A 235 -12.48 -32.64 9.65
CA ALA A 235 -12.40 -33.73 8.63
C ALA A 235 -12.56 -33.37 7.13
N LYS A 236 -11.38 -33.37 6.48
CA LYS A 236 -11.07 -33.83 5.10
C LYS A 236 -11.75 -33.15 3.90
N MET A 237 -10.90 -32.45 3.15
CA MET A 237 -10.79 -32.37 1.68
C MET A 237 -11.93 -31.73 0.86
N ASP A 238 -11.46 -30.93 -0.10
CA ASP A 238 -12.08 -30.39 -1.30
C ASP A 238 -13.00 -29.16 -1.17
N GLY A 239 -12.35 -27.99 -1.29
CA GLY A 239 -12.94 -26.67 -1.50
C GLY A 239 -11.91 -25.64 -2.00
N ALA A 240 -10.97 -26.06 -2.84
CA ALA A 240 -10.15 -25.13 -3.59
C ALA A 240 -11.01 -24.33 -4.59
N LYS A 241 -10.74 -23.02 -4.68
CA LYS A 241 -11.03 -22.10 -5.81
C LYS A 241 -12.41 -21.46 -5.90
N LEU A 242 -12.44 -20.17 -5.55
CA LEU A 242 -13.05 -19.10 -6.36
C LEU A 242 -12.19 -17.82 -6.18
N HIS A 243 -11.77 -17.02 -7.18
CA HIS A 243 -11.00 -17.27 -8.42
C HIS A 243 -10.73 -15.85 -9.03
N CYS A 244 -9.63 -15.09 -8.73
CA CYS A 244 -9.56 -13.60 -8.96
C CYS A 244 -9.83 -13.02 -10.40
N CYS A 245 -9.97 -13.89 -11.41
CA CYS A 245 -11.01 -13.88 -12.48
C CYS A 245 -10.93 -15.27 -13.18
N SER A 246 -10.81 -16.25 -12.32
CA SER A 246 -10.46 -17.68 -12.40
C SER A 246 -9.18 -18.18 -13.04
N LYS A 247 -8.51 -17.44 -13.90
CA LYS A 247 -7.14 -17.63 -14.41
C LYS A 247 -7.07 -16.69 -15.60
N ALA A 248 -6.49 -15.49 -15.48
CA ALA A 248 -6.19 -14.64 -16.64
C ALA A 248 -4.98 -15.22 -17.42
N ASN A 249 -5.13 -16.51 -17.75
CA ASN A 249 -4.28 -17.59 -18.23
C ASN A 249 -2.76 -17.63 -17.99
N THR A 250 -2.09 -16.60 -17.48
CA THR A 250 -0.67 -16.58 -17.10
C THR A 250 -0.42 -16.75 -15.59
N SER A 251 0.77 -17.24 -15.23
CA SER A 251 1.24 -17.71 -13.91
C SER A 251 1.49 -16.65 -12.86
N LEU A 252 1.13 -15.41 -13.12
CA LEU A 252 1.16 -14.41 -12.08
C LEU A 252 -0.27 -14.15 -11.64
N CYS A 253 -0.60 -14.64 -10.45
CA CYS A 253 -1.20 -13.69 -9.51
C CYS A 253 -0.19 -12.55 -9.41
N ARG A 254 -0.32 -11.52 -10.27
CA ARG A 254 0.31 -10.23 -10.01
C ARG A 254 -0.06 -9.91 -8.56
N PRO A 255 0.91 -9.56 -7.69
CA PRO A 255 0.64 -9.33 -6.28
C PRO A 255 -0.63 -8.51 -6.16
N THR A 256 -1.60 -8.98 -5.39
CA THR A 256 -2.92 -8.34 -5.18
C THR A 256 -2.80 -6.89 -4.68
N GLU A 257 -1.60 -6.48 -4.31
CA GLU A 257 -1.17 -5.14 -3.92
C GLU A 257 -0.99 -4.16 -5.09
N LEU A 258 -0.84 -4.66 -6.32
CA LEU A 258 -0.85 -3.88 -7.55
C LEU A 258 -2.24 -3.78 -8.16
N PHE A 259 -3.28 -4.24 -7.48
CA PHE A 259 -4.66 -4.08 -7.92
C PHE A 259 -5.42 -3.34 -6.84
N ARG A 260 -6.19 -2.31 -7.22
CA ARG A 260 -6.95 -1.54 -6.23
C ARG A 260 -8.04 -2.39 -5.58
N SER A 261 -8.46 -3.50 -6.19
CA SER A 261 -9.60 -4.29 -5.72
C SER A 261 -9.52 -5.79 -6.06
N CYS A 262 -8.36 -6.48 -6.00
CA CYS A 262 -8.39 -7.96 -6.18
C CYS A 262 -8.96 -8.66 -4.93
N ASN A 263 -10.26 -8.94 -4.95
CA ASN A 263 -11.01 -9.65 -3.91
C ASN A 263 -12.25 -10.33 -4.52
N ILE A 264 -12.94 -11.14 -3.73
CA ILE A 264 -14.14 -11.88 -4.15
C ILE A 264 -15.28 -10.97 -4.63
N GLN A 265 -15.36 -9.72 -4.16
CA GLN A 265 -16.39 -8.77 -4.60
C GLN A 265 -16.12 -8.31 -6.02
N SER A 266 -14.86 -8.13 -6.40
CA SER A 266 -14.48 -7.75 -7.76
C SER A 266 -14.63 -8.90 -8.75
N ASP A 267 -14.40 -10.15 -8.32
CA ASP A 267 -14.77 -11.34 -9.09
C ASP A 267 -16.27 -11.35 -9.38
N GLN A 268 -17.07 -11.12 -8.35
CA GLN A 268 -18.51 -11.06 -8.47
C GLN A 268 -18.96 -9.87 -9.33
N GLY A 269 -18.28 -8.73 -9.22
CA GLY A 269 -18.48 -7.54 -10.04
C GLY A 269 -18.25 -7.83 -11.52
N ALA A 270 -17.15 -8.50 -11.85
CA ALA A 270 -16.82 -8.84 -13.24
C ALA A 270 -17.83 -9.82 -13.83
N MET A 271 -18.29 -10.81 -13.04
CA MET A 271 -19.35 -11.71 -13.45
C MET A 271 -20.67 -10.98 -13.70
N ASN A 272 -21.00 -10.00 -12.86
CA ASN A 272 -22.21 -9.20 -13.00
C ASN A 272 -22.16 -8.31 -14.25
N ASP A 273 -21.01 -7.71 -14.56
CA ASP A 273 -20.79 -6.91 -15.76
C ASP A 273 -21.00 -7.73 -17.04
N ILE A 274 -20.38 -8.92 -17.12
CA ILE A 274 -20.58 -9.84 -18.25
C ILE A 274 -22.06 -10.19 -18.41
N LYS A 275 -22.76 -10.46 -17.29
CA LYS A 275 -24.18 -10.75 -17.31
C LYS A 275 -24.99 -9.56 -17.83
N LEU A 276 -24.66 -8.34 -17.42
CA LEU A 276 -25.34 -7.13 -17.86
C LEU A 276 -25.11 -6.85 -19.34
N TRP A 277 -23.86 -6.97 -19.81
CA TRP A 277 -23.48 -6.71 -21.20
C TRP A 277 -24.04 -7.74 -22.19
N SER A 278 -24.37 -8.95 -21.71
CA SER A 278 -25.06 -9.98 -22.51
C SER A 278 -26.46 -9.55 -22.98
N ASN A 279 -27.02 -8.48 -22.43
CA ASN A 279 -28.26 -7.87 -22.91
C ASN A 279 -28.06 -7.02 -24.19
N GLY A 280 -26.84 -6.93 -24.73
CA GLY A 280 -26.56 -6.29 -26.02
C GLY A 280 -26.48 -4.75 -25.98
N THR A 281 -26.28 -4.16 -24.79
CA THR A 281 -25.99 -2.73 -24.63
C THR A 281 -25.21 -2.50 -23.35
N ILE A 282 -24.05 -1.86 -23.46
CA ILE A 282 -23.24 -1.43 -22.32
C ILE A 282 -23.70 -0.03 -21.93
N LYS A 283 -24.16 0.12 -20.68
CA LYS A 283 -24.65 1.39 -20.15
C LYS A 283 -23.50 2.11 -19.43
N MET A 284 -23.10 3.26 -19.96
CA MET A 284 -22.17 4.18 -19.31
C MET A 284 -22.94 5.41 -18.79
N PRO A 285 -22.41 6.17 -17.82
CA PRO A 285 -23.10 7.33 -17.24
C PRO A 285 -23.61 8.36 -18.27
N PHE A 286 -22.91 8.51 -19.40
CA PHE A 286 -23.23 9.51 -20.43
C PHE A 286 -23.35 8.95 -21.86
N MET A 287 -23.28 7.62 -22.05
CA MET A 287 -23.45 6.99 -23.35
C MET A 287 -23.90 5.53 -23.25
N ASN A 288 -24.65 5.06 -24.25
CA ASN A 288 -24.98 3.65 -24.41
C ASN A 288 -24.22 3.10 -25.60
N ILE A 289 -23.55 1.97 -25.42
CA ILE A 289 -22.75 1.33 -26.47
C ILE A 289 -23.46 0.04 -26.87
N PRO A 290 -24.13 -0.01 -28.03
CA PRO A 290 -24.73 -1.24 -28.54
C PRO A 290 -23.63 -2.25 -28.90
N VAL A 291 -23.76 -3.47 -28.42
CA VAL A 291 -22.81 -4.55 -28.70
C VAL A 291 -23.54 -5.79 -29.18
N LEU A 292 -22.88 -6.57 -30.04
CA LEU A 292 -23.32 -7.91 -30.42
C LEU A 292 -23.27 -8.84 -29.20
N ASP A 293 -23.84 -10.05 -29.30
CA ASP A 293 -23.81 -11.02 -28.19
C ASP A 293 -22.37 -11.36 -27.81
N ILE A 294 -21.92 -10.78 -26.70
CA ILE A 294 -20.55 -10.88 -26.19
C ILE A 294 -20.14 -12.31 -25.82
N ARG A 295 -21.12 -13.22 -25.65
CA ARG A 295 -20.85 -14.65 -25.41
C ARG A 295 -20.40 -15.38 -26.67
N LYS A 296 -20.65 -14.80 -27.85
CA LYS A 296 -20.27 -15.34 -29.16
C LYS A 296 -19.16 -14.53 -29.80
N CYS A 297 -19.19 -13.20 -29.66
CA CYS A 297 -18.20 -12.31 -30.25
C CYS A 297 -17.08 -12.04 -29.23
N ARG A 298 -15.90 -12.64 -29.45
CA ARG A 298 -14.69 -12.47 -28.63
C ARG A 298 -14.93 -12.61 -27.11
N PRO A 299 -15.44 -13.75 -26.62
CA PRO A 299 -15.82 -13.93 -25.23
C PRO A 299 -14.67 -13.74 -24.23
N GLU A 300 -13.46 -14.18 -24.57
CA GLU A 300 -12.29 -14.00 -23.69
C GLU A 300 -11.86 -12.53 -23.56
N MET A 301 -12.04 -11.73 -24.62
CA MET A 301 -11.75 -10.29 -24.60
C MET A 301 -12.71 -9.54 -23.69
N TRP A 302 -14.01 -9.84 -23.76
CA TRP A 302 -15.00 -9.26 -22.85
C TRP A 302 -14.81 -9.68 -21.39
N LYS A 303 -14.36 -10.93 -21.15
CA LYS A 303 -13.97 -11.37 -19.81
C LYS A 303 -12.76 -10.58 -19.30
N ALA A 304 -11.74 -10.37 -20.14
CA ALA A 304 -10.57 -9.58 -19.79
C ALA A 304 -10.94 -8.12 -19.47
N VAL A 305 -11.82 -7.49 -20.25
CA VAL A 305 -12.33 -6.13 -19.99
C VAL A 305 -13.09 -6.07 -18.66
N ALA A 306 -14.07 -6.96 -18.45
CA ALA A 306 -14.84 -7.02 -17.20
C ALA A 306 -13.93 -7.21 -15.99
N CYS A 307 -12.95 -8.09 -16.12
CA CYS A 307 -11.98 -8.32 -15.06
C CYS A 307 -11.12 -7.08 -14.79
N ALA A 308 -10.48 -6.52 -15.82
CA ALA A 308 -9.60 -5.36 -15.71
C ALA A 308 -10.28 -4.15 -15.06
N LEU A 309 -11.54 -3.88 -15.44
CA LEU A 309 -12.33 -2.76 -14.90
C LEU A 309 -12.70 -2.94 -13.42
N GLN A 310 -12.83 -4.19 -12.95
CA GLN A 310 -13.23 -4.50 -11.58
C GLN A 310 -12.00 -4.65 -10.67
N ILE A 311 -10.94 -5.31 -11.12
CA ILE A 311 -9.69 -5.46 -10.36
C ILE A 311 -8.90 -4.16 -10.30
N LYS A 312 -9.03 -3.29 -11.32
CA LYS A 312 -8.37 -1.99 -11.46
C LYS A 312 -6.85 -2.09 -11.23
N PRO A 313 -6.09 -2.60 -12.21
CA PRO A 313 -4.63 -2.66 -12.10
C PRO A 313 -4.03 -1.28 -11.81
N CYS A 314 -3.14 -1.24 -10.84
CA CYS A 314 -2.21 -0.15 -10.58
C CYS A 314 -1.10 -0.25 -11.62
N TYR A 315 -0.94 0.79 -12.42
CA TYR A 315 0.24 0.98 -13.25
C TYR A 315 1.22 1.85 -12.46
N SER A 316 2.50 1.49 -12.50
CA SER A 316 3.56 2.26 -11.84
C SER A 316 3.58 3.72 -12.28
N LYS A 317 3.26 3.98 -13.56
CA LYS A 317 3.32 5.32 -14.18
C LYS A 317 1.97 5.99 -14.45
N SER A 318 0.83 5.36 -14.14
CA SER A 318 -0.47 6.03 -14.26
C SER A 318 -1.58 5.51 -13.33
N ARG A 319 -2.59 6.35 -13.08
CA ARG A 319 -3.86 5.94 -12.46
C ARG A 319 -4.85 5.32 -13.45
N GLY A 320 -4.43 5.06 -14.69
CA GLY A 320 -5.26 4.62 -15.81
C GLY A 320 -6.08 3.39 -15.43
N SER A 321 -7.39 3.60 -15.25
CA SER A 321 -8.35 2.52 -14.99
C SER A 321 -9.10 2.13 -16.28
N VAL A 322 -8.52 2.50 -17.43
CA VAL A 322 -9.10 2.37 -18.77
C VAL A 322 -8.20 1.51 -19.64
N ILE A 323 -8.81 0.72 -20.52
CA ILE A 323 -8.11 -0.09 -21.51
C ILE A 323 -7.41 0.79 -22.55
N CYS A 324 -6.45 0.24 -23.29
CA CYS A 324 -5.75 0.99 -24.33
C CYS A 324 -6.69 1.33 -25.50
N LYS A 325 -6.43 2.46 -26.18
CA LYS A 325 -7.22 2.93 -27.32
C LYS A 325 -7.31 1.87 -28.41
N SER A 326 -6.18 1.26 -28.77
CA SER A 326 -6.08 0.19 -29.77
C SER A 326 -6.98 -1.00 -29.42
N ASP A 327 -6.92 -1.48 -28.18
CA ASP A 327 -7.76 -2.57 -27.68
C ASP A 327 -9.26 -2.21 -27.72
N CYS A 328 -9.62 -1.00 -27.29
CA CYS A 328 -11.00 -0.50 -27.34
C CYS A 328 -11.53 -0.50 -28.79
N VAL A 329 -10.74 0.05 -29.72
CA VAL A 329 -11.13 0.14 -31.13
C VAL A 329 -11.25 -1.26 -31.73
N ASP A 330 -10.33 -2.18 -31.43
CA ASP A 330 -10.39 -3.56 -31.91
C ASP A 330 -11.68 -4.27 -31.45
N ILE A 331 -12.03 -4.12 -30.16
CA ILE A 331 -13.26 -4.68 -29.59
C ILE A 331 -14.49 -4.14 -30.30
N LEU A 332 -14.63 -2.81 -30.41
CA LEU A 332 -15.85 -2.20 -30.94
C LEU A 332 -15.97 -2.36 -32.45
N THR A 333 -14.87 -2.42 -33.19
CA THR A 333 -14.88 -2.69 -34.63
C THR A 333 -15.40 -4.10 -34.93
N GLN A 334 -15.08 -5.08 -34.08
CA GLN A 334 -15.48 -6.46 -34.33
C GLN A 334 -16.80 -6.86 -33.66
N CYS A 335 -17.07 -6.32 -32.47
CA CYS A 335 -18.19 -6.72 -31.63
C CYS A 335 -19.19 -5.60 -31.32
N GLY A 336 -18.97 -4.38 -31.82
CA GLY A 336 -19.96 -3.30 -31.79
C GLY A 336 -21.13 -3.58 -32.74
N ASP A 337 -22.37 -3.31 -32.29
CA ASP A 337 -23.54 -3.40 -33.16
C ASP A 337 -23.67 -2.11 -33.98
N HIS A 338 -22.90 -2.04 -35.07
CA HIS A 338 -22.81 -0.88 -35.97
C HIS A 338 -24.17 -0.46 -36.56
N LYS A 339 -25.15 -1.36 -36.61
CA LYS A 339 -26.52 -1.05 -37.08
C LYS A 339 -27.30 -0.20 -36.08
N ARG A 340 -26.90 -0.26 -34.80
CA ARG A 340 -27.53 0.47 -33.69
C ARG A 340 -26.71 1.68 -33.25
N PHE A 341 -25.58 1.97 -33.89
CA PHE A 341 -24.80 3.18 -33.65
C PHE A 341 -25.56 4.40 -34.17
N HIS A 342 -25.50 5.51 -33.44
CA HIS A 342 -26.11 6.76 -33.89
C HIS A 342 -25.34 7.34 -35.09
N GLU A 343 -26.00 8.16 -35.92
CA GLU A 343 -25.37 8.77 -37.11
C GLU A 343 -24.08 9.53 -36.72
N GLY A 344 -22.96 9.17 -37.36
CA GLY A 344 -21.63 9.75 -37.09
C GLY A 344 -20.85 9.11 -35.94
N GLN A 345 -21.41 8.13 -35.22
CA GLN A 345 -20.66 7.35 -34.22
C GLN A 345 -19.89 6.20 -34.89
N THR A 346 -18.56 6.23 -34.78
CA THR A 346 -17.67 5.11 -35.15
C THR A 346 -17.00 4.55 -33.90
N ALA A 347 -16.41 3.35 -34.02
CA ALA A 347 -15.64 2.73 -32.94
C ALA A 347 -14.51 3.66 -32.44
N GLU A 348 -13.81 4.34 -33.35
CA GLU A 348 -12.72 5.27 -33.06
C GLU A 348 -13.22 6.46 -32.23
N ARG A 349 -14.35 7.06 -32.61
CA ARG A 349 -14.90 8.21 -31.91
C ARG A 349 -15.42 7.86 -30.51
N ILE A 350 -16.00 6.67 -30.37
CA ILE A 350 -16.41 6.13 -29.07
C ILE A 350 -15.17 5.91 -28.18
N CYS A 351 -14.11 5.30 -28.72
CA CYS A 351 -12.89 5.02 -27.97
C CYS A 351 -12.05 6.28 -27.69
N GLU A 352 -12.13 7.34 -28.49
CA GLU A 352 -11.55 8.65 -28.15
C GLU A 352 -12.13 9.24 -26.86
N ILE A 353 -13.40 8.96 -26.55
CA ILE A 353 -14.06 9.43 -25.34
C ILE A 353 -13.79 8.50 -24.16
N LEU A 354 -13.76 7.19 -24.40
CA LEU A 354 -13.66 6.17 -23.36
C LEU A 354 -12.22 5.80 -22.98
N SER A 355 -11.30 5.82 -23.94
CA SER A 355 -9.95 5.27 -23.83
C SER A 355 -9.01 5.97 -24.82
N PRO A 356 -8.69 7.27 -24.63
CA PRO A 356 -7.91 8.03 -25.62
C PRO A 356 -6.42 7.69 -25.63
N ILE A 357 -5.93 7.00 -24.60
CA ILE A 357 -4.51 6.73 -24.37
C ILE A 357 -4.17 5.35 -24.94
N ASP A 358 -3.10 5.29 -25.74
CA ASP A 358 -2.59 4.04 -26.31
C ASP A 358 -1.15 3.72 -25.86
N ASP A 359 -0.60 4.54 -24.97
CA ASP A 359 0.69 4.28 -24.32
C ASP A 359 0.53 3.15 -23.30
N PRO A 360 1.19 1.99 -23.47
CA PRO A 360 1.07 0.84 -22.57
C PRO A 360 1.52 1.11 -21.12
N GLU A 361 2.21 2.23 -20.86
CA GLU A 361 2.56 2.68 -19.52
C GLU A 361 1.41 3.45 -18.83
N ARG A 362 0.41 3.90 -19.61
CA ARG A 362 -0.68 4.79 -19.18
C ARG A 362 -2.10 4.23 -19.40
N CYS A 363 -2.21 3.04 -19.99
CA CYS A 363 -3.48 2.32 -20.21
C CYS A 363 -3.33 0.82 -19.90
N ILE A 364 -4.45 0.09 -19.89
CA ILE A 364 -4.49 -1.36 -19.64
C ILE A 364 -4.46 -2.14 -20.97
N PRO A 365 -3.31 -2.69 -21.41
CA PRO A 365 -3.25 -3.60 -22.55
C PRO A 365 -3.91 -4.94 -22.22
N LEU A 366 -4.92 -5.31 -22.99
CA LEU A 366 -5.72 -6.52 -22.78
C LEU A 366 -4.98 -7.82 -23.12
N GLU A 367 -4.01 -7.78 -24.02
CA GLU A 367 -3.23 -8.97 -24.44
C GLU A 367 -2.64 -9.74 -23.24
N ARG A 368 -2.21 -9.02 -22.20
CA ARG A 368 -1.65 -9.58 -20.97
C ARG A 368 -2.62 -10.48 -20.20
N TYR A 369 -3.92 -10.29 -20.39
CA TYR A 369 -4.98 -11.06 -19.76
C TYR A 369 -5.53 -12.18 -20.66
N LEU A 370 -5.12 -12.18 -21.95
CA LEU A 370 -5.58 -13.12 -22.96
C LEU A 370 -4.60 -14.28 -23.17
N THR A 371 -3.29 -14.04 -23.02
CA THR A 371 -2.25 -15.06 -23.21
C THR A 371 -2.01 -15.91 -21.94
N PRO A 372 -1.68 -17.21 -22.06
CA PRO A 372 -1.16 -18.03 -20.97
C PRO A 372 0.36 -17.93 -20.73
N SER A 373 0.82 -18.18 -19.51
CA SER A 373 2.23 -17.97 -19.13
C SER A 373 3.05 -19.17 -19.45
N SER A 374 4.29 -18.90 -19.83
CA SER A 374 5.34 -19.89 -19.98
C SER A 374 5.84 -20.47 -18.65
N LEU A 375 5.64 -19.78 -17.52
CA LEU A 375 5.86 -20.35 -16.19
C LEU A 375 4.61 -21.16 -15.81
N GLY A 376 4.75 -22.41 -15.34
CA GLY A 376 3.62 -23.31 -15.11
C GLY A 376 2.69 -22.91 -13.95
N ASN A 377 1.67 -23.74 -13.67
CA ASN A 377 0.71 -23.61 -12.56
C ASN A 377 1.35 -23.91 -11.17
N ILE A 378 2.50 -23.33 -10.82
CA ILE A 378 3.15 -23.58 -9.52
C ILE A 378 2.88 -22.39 -8.59
N ILE A 379 1.72 -22.44 -7.93
CA ILE A 379 1.20 -21.38 -7.03
C ILE A 379 1.94 -21.40 -5.66
N GLU A 380 2.72 -22.43 -5.37
CA GLU A 380 3.32 -22.67 -4.04
C GLU A 380 4.68 -21.98 -3.81
N GLU A 381 5.26 -21.30 -4.80
CA GLU A 381 6.63 -20.76 -4.72
C GLU A 381 6.74 -19.37 -4.04
N VAL A 382 5.67 -18.58 -4.05
CA VAL A 382 5.61 -17.22 -3.47
C VAL A 382 4.40 -17.11 -2.56
N ILE A 383 4.60 -16.56 -1.36
CA ILE A 383 3.52 -16.39 -0.37
C ILE A 383 3.33 -14.91 -0.04
N HIS A 384 2.11 -14.53 0.28
CA HIS A 384 1.76 -13.19 0.78
C HIS A 384 1.08 -13.32 2.16
N PRO A 385 1.85 -13.47 3.24
CA PRO A 385 1.32 -13.80 4.57
C PRO A 385 0.33 -12.77 5.12
N CYS A 386 0.47 -11.53 4.68
CA CYS A 386 -0.34 -10.39 5.12
C CYS A 386 -1.44 -10.01 4.11
N ASN A 387 -1.73 -10.86 3.12
CA ASN A 387 -2.73 -10.57 2.11
C ASN A 387 -3.60 -11.80 1.79
N PRO A 388 -4.87 -11.83 2.21
CA PRO A 388 -5.58 -10.79 2.97
C PRO A 388 -5.00 -10.61 4.38
N ASN A 389 -5.13 -9.41 4.96
CA ASN A 389 -4.59 -9.11 6.29
C ASN A 389 -5.21 -10.05 7.35
N PRO A 390 -4.41 -10.94 7.98
CA PRO A 390 -4.90 -11.88 8.98
C PRO A 390 -5.10 -11.25 10.36
N CYS A 391 -4.65 -10.00 10.55
CA CYS A 391 -4.66 -9.31 11.84
C CYS A 391 -5.95 -8.52 12.08
N LEU A 392 -6.23 -8.25 13.36
CA LEU A 392 -7.34 -7.39 13.79
C LEU A 392 -7.17 -5.95 13.27
N SER A 393 -8.27 -5.20 13.16
CA SER A 393 -8.29 -3.82 12.61
C SER A 393 -7.40 -2.77 13.30
N ASN A 394 -6.83 -3.07 14.46
CA ASN A 394 -5.89 -2.22 15.21
C ASN A 394 -4.46 -2.79 15.25
N HIS A 395 -4.21 -3.87 14.51
CA HIS A 395 -2.90 -4.52 14.40
C HIS A 395 -2.40 -4.44 12.95
N LEU A 396 -1.11 -4.17 12.82
CA LEU A 396 -0.36 -4.30 11.58
C LEU A 396 0.06 -5.74 11.41
N CYS A 397 -0.03 -6.24 10.17
CA CYS A 397 0.55 -7.52 9.81
C CYS A 397 1.98 -7.30 9.31
N GLU A 398 2.93 -7.98 9.93
CA GLU A 398 4.31 -8.03 9.51
C GLU A 398 4.68 -9.43 9.03
N VAL A 399 5.48 -9.50 7.98
CA VAL A 399 6.04 -10.77 7.50
C VAL A 399 7.05 -11.31 8.53
N ASN A 400 6.90 -12.58 8.92
CA ASN A 400 7.85 -13.22 9.82
C ASN A 400 9.15 -13.55 9.07
N ARG A 401 10.13 -12.64 9.14
CA ARG A 401 11.47 -12.80 8.58
C ARG A 401 12.51 -13.29 9.60
N LYS A 402 12.11 -13.49 10.86
CA LYS A 402 13.01 -13.91 11.96
C LYS A 402 13.16 -15.43 12.05
N GLY A 403 12.35 -16.18 11.30
CA GLY A 403 12.27 -17.63 11.42
C GLY A 403 11.63 -18.06 12.75
N CYS A 404 11.55 -19.37 12.98
CA CYS A 404 11.02 -19.93 14.22
C CYS A 404 11.97 -20.97 14.79
N GLN A 405 11.91 -21.16 16.11
CA GLN A 405 12.68 -22.22 16.76
C GLN A 405 12.13 -23.61 16.39
N PRO A 406 13.00 -24.64 16.33
CA PRO A 406 12.57 -26.00 16.04
C PRO A 406 11.49 -26.48 17.04
N GLY A 407 10.33 -26.91 16.53
CA GLY A 407 9.25 -27.49 17.34
C GLY A 407 8.11 -26.54 17.76
N GLN A 408 8.09 -25.29 17.30
CA GLN A 408 6.93 -24.39 17.42
C GLN A 408 6.17 -24.25 16.10
N ASP A 409 4.84 -24.10 16.17
CA ASP A 409 4.00 -23.74 15.02
C ASP A 409 4.40 -22.34 14.52
N CYS A 410 5.07 -22.29 13.37
CA CYS A 410 5.61 -21.06 12.81
C CYS A 410 4.60 -20.40 11.88
N LEU A 411 3.93 -19.35 12.36
CA LEU A 411 3.14 -18.50 11.49
C LEU A 411 4.08 -17.66 10.60
N PRO A 412 3.75 -17.50 9.30
CA PRO A 412 4.57 -16.71 8.37
C PRO A 412 4.41 -15.20 8.56
N TYR A 413 3.67 -14.76 9.59
CA TYR A 413 3.42 -13.36 9.93
C TYR A 413 3.33 -13.14 11.45
N PHE A 414 3.47 -11.88 11.85
CA PHE A 414 3.18 -11.37 13.20
C PHE A 414 2.10 -10.29 13.13
N CYS A 415 1.25 -10.25 14.15
CA CYS A 415 0.31 -9.13 14.34
C CYS A 415 0.85 -8.23 15.44
N VAL A 416 1.23 -7.01 15.08
CA VAL A 416 1.76 -6.03 16.05
C VAL A 416 0.79 -4.86 16.22
N PRO A 417 0.67 -4.30 17.42
CA PRO A 417 -0.15 -3.12 17.64
C PRO A 417 0.43 -1.91 16.89
N GLY A 418 -0.44 -1.02 16.42
CA GLY A 418 -0.06 0.22 15.76
C GLY A 418 -0.94 1.41 16.13
N CYS A 419 -0.50 2.61 15.75
CA CYS A 419 -1.26 3.85 15.95
C CYS A 419 -1.95 4.27 14.65
N LYS A 420 -3.16 4.83 14.75
CA LYS A 420 -3.79 5.47 13.59
C LYS A 420 -3.11 6.80 13.27
N LEU A 421 -2.93 7.11 11.98
CA LEU A 421 -2.40 8.40 11.52
C LEU A 421 -3.29 9.61 11.89
N GLY A 422 -4.57 9.38 12.14
CA GLY A 422 -5.53 10.40 12.54
C GLY A 422 -6.90 9.79 12.83
N GLU A 423 -7.83 10.59 13.38
CA GLU A 423 -9.17 10.12 13.76
C GLU A 423 -9.98 9.61 12.55
N ALA A 424 -9.77 10.19 11.37
CA ALA A 424 -10.40 9.81 10.11
C ALA A 424 -9.57 8.83 9.25
N SER A 425 -8.36 8.47 9.67
CA SER A 425 -7.47 7.61 8.88
C SER A 425 -7.56 6.15 9.34
N GLU A 426 -7.72 5.23 8.39
CA GLU A 426 -7.62 3.79 8.64
C GLU A 426 -6.16 3.28 8.61
N PHE A 427 -5.21 4.13 8.20
CA PHE A 427 -3.81 3.74 8.13
C PHE A 427 -3.19 3.65 9.53
N LEU A 428 -2.60 2.49 9.80
CA LEU A 428 -1.85 2.21 11.01
C LEU A 428 -0.35 2.38 10.75
N VAL A 429 0.36 2.85 11.77
CA VAL A 429 1.81 2.95 11.81
C VAL A 429 2.38 2.16 12.98
N HIS A 430 3.60 1.68 12.81
CA HIS A 430 4.29 0.89 13.81
C HIS A 430 4.46 1.61 15.14
N LEU A 431 4.47 0.86 16.24
CA LEU A 431 4.89 1.37 17.54
C LEU A 431 6.28 2.00 17.45
N GLU A 432 6.50 3.12 18.13
CA GLU A 432 7.73 3.92 18.11
C GLU A 432 8.07 4.57 16.75
N ALA A 433 7.25 4.36 15.71
CA ALA A 433 7.43 5.04 14.45
C ALA A 433 7.24 6.55 14.63
N ARG A 434 8.13 7.32 14.00
CA ARG A 434 8.04 8.78 13.94
C ARG A 434 7.37 9.18 12.64
N ILE A 435 6.30 9.95 12.75
CA ILE A 435 5.39 10.27 11.66
C ILE A 435 5.26 11.78 11.54
N GLN A 436 5.36 12.29 10.32
CA GLN A 436 5.03 13.65 9.96
C GLN A 436 3.52 13.76 9.72
N VAL A 437 2.84 14.64 10.46
CA VAL A 437 1.41 14.91 10.32
C VAL A 437 1.18 16.42 10.17
N PRO A 438 0.14 16.85 9.42
CA PRO A 438 -0.20 18.26 9.30
C PRO A 438 -0.75 18.80 10.64
N MET A 439 -0.39 20.02 11.00
CA MET A 439 -0.84 20.63 12.26
C MET A 439 -2.34 20.98 12.19
N ARG A 440 -3.10 20.69 13.25
CA ARG A 440 -4.58 20.88 13.30
C ARG A 440 -5.04 22.32 13.01
N ASN A 441 -4.26 23.34 13.41
CA ASN A 441 -4.55 24.76 13.19
C ASN A 441 -3.48 25.46 12.33
N GLY A 442 -2.66 24.69 11.61
CA GLY A 442 -1.55 25.22 10.83
C GLY A 442 -1.96 25.75 9.46
N GLN A 443 -1.19 26.70 8.92
CA GLN A 443 -1.25 27.01 7.49
C GLN A 443 -0.77 25.80 6.67
N ALA A 444 -1.19 25.72 5.40
CA ALA A 444 -0.76 24.66 4.49
C ALA A 444 0.78 24.62 4.41
N GLY A 445 1.37 23.43 4.55
CA GLY A 445 2.83 23.25 4.57
C GLY A 445 3.47 23.29 5.96
N CYS A 446 2.71 23.50 7.03
CA CYS A 446 3.18 23.34 8.40
C CYS A 446 2.89 21.93 8.94
N PHE A 447 3.91 21.29 9.49
CA PHE A 447 3.83 19.91 9.97
C PHE A 447 4.40 19.77 11.39
N GLU A 448 3.96 18.74 12.09
CA GLU A 448 4.57 18.26 13.33
C GLU A 448 5.02 16.81 13.16
N VAL A 449 6.06 16.41 13.90
CA VAL A 449 6.54 15.03 13.96
C VAL A 449 6.12 14.43 15.27
N CYS A 450 5.22 13.46 15.21
CA CYS A 450 4.73 12.70 16.36
C CYS A 450 5.35 11.29 16.39
N THR A 451 5.36 10.68 17.57
CA THR A 451 5.78 9.28 17.75
C THR A 451 4.56 8.42 18.07
N CYS A 452 4.46 7.24 17.47
CA CYS A 452 3.44 6.27 17.86
C CYS A 452 3.75 5.72 19.26
N GLY A 453 2.95 6.08 20.26
CA GLY A 453 3.10 5.70 21.66
C GLY A 453 2.43 4.37 22.00
N GLN A 454 2.75 3.82 23.18
CA GLN A 454 2.18 2.55 23.67
C GLN A 454 0.67 2.59 23.89
N SER A 455 0.08 3.79 23.97
CA SER A 455 -1.37 3.98 24.04
C SER A 455 -2.10 3.68 22.72
N GLY A 456 -1.37 3.41 21.63
CA GLY A 456 -1.93 3.28 20.28
C GLY A 456 -2.32 4.62 19.64
N ARG A 457 -1.82 5.73 20.19
CA ARG A 457 -2.02 7.09 19.67
C ARG A 457 -0.69 7.75 19.33
N LEU A 458 -0.75 8.76 18.46
CA LEU A 458 0.37 9.65 18.20
C LEU A 458 0.58 10.58 19.40
N GLU A 459 1.80 10.57 19.92
CA GLU A 459 2.24 11.28 21.14
C GLU A 459 3.59 11.96 20.90
N ASN A 460 4.06 12.78 21.84
CA ASN A 460 5.38 13.43 21.78
C ASN A 460 5.61 14.21 20.47
N CYS A 461 4.62 14.99 20.05
CA CYS A 461 4.69 15.76 18.82
C CYS A 461 5.62 16.98 18.96
N ALA A 462 6.43 17.22 17.94
CA ALA A 462 7.32 18.37 17.85
C ALA A 462 7.12 19.11 16.52
N GLU A 463 6.96 20.43 16.58
CA GLU A 463 6.75 21.28 15.41
C GLU A 463 7.96 21.30 14.47
N MET A 464 7.68 21.27 13.18
CA MET A 464 8.66 21.40 12.10
C MET A 464 8.62 22.83 11.52
N PRO A 465 9.75 23.34 10.98
CA PRO A 465 9.72 24.56 10.18
C PRO A 465 8.68 24.44 9.05
N CYS A 466 7.77 25.42 8.96
CA CYS A 466 6.76 25.45 7.91
C CYS A 466 7.41 25.61 6.54
N ILE A 467 6.85 24.90 5.56
CA ILE A 467 7.29 24.91 4.17
C ILE A 467 6.28 25.74 3.37
N ASP A 468 6.77 26.73 2.61
CA ASP A 468 5.92 27.54 1.74
C ASP A 468 5.61 26.79 0.44
N THR A 469 4.52 26.02 0.46
CA THR A 469 4.07 25.22 -0.68
C THR A 469 3.46 26.05 -1.82
N SER A 470 3.25 27.35 -1.62
CA SER A 470 2.76 28.26 -2.66
C SER A 470 3.84 28.65 -3.67
N LYS A 471 5.12 28.49 -3.30
CA LYS A 471 6.24 28.78 -4.18
C LYS A 471 6.34 27.75 -5.30
N THR A 472 6.52 28.28 -6.51
CA THR A 472 6.67 27.50 -7.75
C THR A 472 8.10 27.59 -8.24
N CYS A 473 8.59 26.51 -8.85
CA CYS A 473 9.88 26.50 -9.52
C CYS A 473 9.70 26.97 -10.96
N ILE A 474 10.70 27.66 -11.52
CA ILE A 474 10.69 28.11 -12.91
C ILE A 474 11.77 27.32 -13.66
N VAL A 475 11.35 26.42 -14.55
CA VAL A 475 12.25 25.56 -15.32
C VAL A 475 11.89 25.66 -16.79
N GLY A 476 12.85 26.07 -17.63
CA GLY A 476 12.62 26.24 -19.07
C GLY A 476 11.47 27.22 -19.41
N GLY A 477 11.22 28.23 -18.56
CA GLY A 477 10.12 29.19 -18.72
C GLY A 477 8.75 28.68 -18.27
N GLN A 478 8.61 27.40 -17.89
CA GLN A 478 7.38 26.86 -17.32
C GLN A 478 7.38 26.94 -15.78
N ARG A 479 6.23 27.28 -15.20
CA ARG A 479 6.03 27.24 -13.75
C ARG A 479 5.66 25.82 -13.33
N LYS A 480 6.38 25.28 -12.35
CA LYS A 480 6.19 23.95 -11.77
C LYS A 480 5.76 24.10 -10.31
N ASN A 481 4.66 23.46 -9.94
CA ASN A 481 4.13 23.53 -8.57
C ASN A 481 4.97 22.69 -7.61
N HIS A 482 4.89 23.00 -6.31
CA HIS A 482 5.50 22.16 -5.28
C HIS A 482 5.04 20.69 -5.40
N GLY A 483 5.97 19.74 -5.23
CA GLY A 483 5.74 18.31 -5.33
C GLY A 483 5.71 17.76 -6.76
N THR A 484 5.84 18.63 -7.78
CA THR A 484 5.89 18.16 -9.17
C THR A 484 7.28 17.62 -9.50
N SER A 485 7.32 16.37 -9.97
CA SER A 485 8.51 15.76 -10.57
C SER A 485 8.55 16.03 -12.08
N PHE A 486 9.75 16.19 -12.60
CA PHE A 486 10.01 16.42 -14.03
C PHE A 486 11.43 15.97 -14.37
N ARG A 487 11.78 16.00 -15.65
CA ARG A 487 13.14 15.74 -16.11
C ARG A 487 13.73 17.00 -16.73
N VAL A 488 14.99 17.26 -16.41
CA VAL A 488 15.83 18.24 -17.10
C VAL A 488 16.96 17.45 -17.74
N ASP A 489 17.01 17.41 -19.06
CA ASP A 489 17.88 16.50 -19.82
C ASP A 489 17.71 15.04 -19.38
N CYS A 490 18.75 14.44 -18.77
CA CYS A 490 18.65 13.11 -18.18
C CYS A 490 18.44 13.15 -16.66
N HIS A 491 18.41 14.29 -15.98
CA HIS A 491 18.26 14.35 -14.53
C HIS A 491 16.78 14.27 -14.11
N PRO A 492 16.37 13.27 -13.31
CA PRO A 492 15.15 13.39 -12.52
C PRO A 492 15.26 14.56 -11.55
N CYS A 493 14.23 15.39 -11.52
CA CYS A 493 14.14 16.58 -10.70
C CYS A 493 12.76 16.67 -10.02
N SER A 494 12.69 17.41 -8.92
CA SER A 494 11.46 17.72 -8.22
C SER A 494 11.45 19.17 -7.72
N CYS A 495 10.30 19.82 -7.80
CA CYS A 495 10.10 21.15 -7.26
C CYS A 495 9.70 21.09 -5.78
N PHE A 496 10.54 21.65 -4.91
CA PHE A 496 10.30 21.68 -3.48
C PHE A 496 10.30 23.13 -2.96
N ALA A 497 9.13 23.68 -2.63
CA ALA A 497 8.97 25.03 -2.06
C ALA A 497 9.70 26.16 -2.83
N GLY A 498 9.70 26.07 -4.17
CA GLY A 498 10.39 27.00 -5.06
C GLY A 498 11.84 26.64 -5.40
N GLU A 499 12.42 25.64 -4.74
CA GLU A 499 13.74 25.10 -5.05
C GLU A 499 13.63 23.91 -6.02
N THR A 500 14.50 23.88 -7.04
CA THR A 500 14.60 22.74 -7.96
C THR A 500 15.70 21.81 -7.49
N ILE A 501 15.33 20.60 -7.08
CA ILE A 501 16.25 19.57 -6.61
C ILE A 501 16.34 18.50 -7.69
N CYS A 502 17.53 18.25 -8.22
CA CYS A 502 17.79 17.30 -9.29
C CYS A 502 18.85 16.28 -8.87
N SER A 503 18.85 15.11 -9.53
CA SER A 503 20.01 14.21 -9.45
C SER A 503 21.25 14.88 -10.06
N THR A 504 22.43 14.40 -9.67
CA THR A 504 23.71 14.99 -10.08
C THR A 504 24.46 14.17 -11.14
N ARG A 505 23.80 13.15 -11.70
CA ARG A 505 24.41 12.21 -12.66
C ARG A 505 24.92 12.91 -13.92
N GLN A 506 26.08 12.53 -14.44
CA GLN A 506 26.55 13.14 -15.68
C GLN A 506 25.83 12.53 -16.89
N CYS A 507 25.19 13.37 -17.73
CA CYS A 507 24.45 12.93 -18.91
C CYS A 507 25.33 12.99 -20.17
N LEU A 508 25.34 11.93 -20.97
CA LEU A 508 25.80 11.99 -22.36
C LEU A 508 24.58 12.11 -23.28
N SER A 509 24.43 13.24 -23.96
CA SER A 509 23.46 13.41 -25.05
C SER A 509 24.01 12.84 -26.37
N THR A 510 23.13 12.46 -27.31
CA THR A 510 23.51 12.14 -28.69
C THR A 510 24.24 13.28 -29.39
N ASP A 511 23.97 14.52 -28.96
CA ASP A 511 24.58 15.76 -29.47
C ASP A 511 25.91 16.11 -28.78
N SER A 512 26.38 15.29 -27.83
CA SER A 512 27.64 15.54 -27.13
C SER A 512 28.81 15.41 -28.11
N SER A 513 29.75 16.36 -28.04
CA SER A 513 30.92 16.33 -28.92
C SER A 513 31.77 15.08 -28.65
N ASP A 514 32.57 14.67 -29.65
CA ASP A 514 33.53 13.56 -29.46
C ASP A 514 34.55 13.85 -28.34
N GLU A 515 34.77 15.13 -28.00
CA GLU A 515 35.62 15.54 -26.89
C GLU A 515 34.93 15.35 -25.53
N ASP A 516 33.62 15.63 -25.44
CA ASP A 516 32.82 15.37 -24.24
C ASP A 516 32.70 13.87 -23.98
N ARG A 517 32.54 13.07 -25.04
CA ARG A 517 32.55 11.60 -24.95
C ARG A 517 33.90 11.07 -24.44
N ARG A 518 35.02 11.69 -24.81
CA ARG A 518 36.36 11.31 -24.30
C ARG A 518 36.62 11.74 -22.86
N ARG A 519 36.01 12.84 -22.40
CA ARG A 519 36.14 13.34 -21.02
C ARG A 519 35.16 12.65 -20.06
N PHE A 520 34.19 11.93 -20.59
CA PHE A 520 33.21 11.22 -19.80
C PHE A 520 33.80 9.94 -19.21
N THR A 521 34.13 10.01 -17.92
CA THR A 521 34.63 8.86 -17.16
C THR A 521 33.51 8.02 -16.56
N GLY A 522 32.26 8.48 -16.66
CA GLY A 522 31.12 7.88 -15.98
C GLY A 522 31.12 8.05 -14.45
N LEU A 523 32.03 8.87 -13.91
CA LEU A 523 32.06 9.25 -12.49
C LEU A 523 31.69 10.73 -12.30
N PRO A 524 31.19 11.11 -11.11
CA PRO A 524 30.81 12.49 -10.80
C PRO A 524 31.95 13.49 -11.05
N CYS A 525 31.61 14.68 -11.55
CA CYS A 525 32.55 15.75 -11.89
C CYS A 525 33.64 15.36 -12.92
N GLY A 526 33.46 14.29 -13.72
CA GLY A 526 34.47 13.80 -14.65
C GLY A 526 35.73 13.26 -13.96
N CYS A 527 35.60 12.77 -12.72
CA CYS A 527 36.72 12.22 -11.98
C CYS A 527 37.30 10.96 -12.67
N PRO A 528 38.63 10.75 -12.65
CA PRO A 528 39.23 9.52 -13.17
C PRO A 528 38.71 8.27 -12.45
N ASP A 529 38.58 7.17 -13.18
CA ASP A 529 38.09 5.86 -12.72
C ASP A 529 39.08 5.07 -11.84
N ARG A 530 40.22 5.69 -11.49
CA ARG A 530 41.22 5.08 -10.63
C ARG A 530 40.70 4.91 -9.19
N PHE A 531 40.53 3.66 -8.78
CA PHE A 531 40.06 3.30 -7.44
C PHE A 531 41.16 3.48 -6.38
N VAL A 532 41.11 4.61 -5.66
CA VAL A 532 41.98 4.93 -4.51
C VAL A 532 41.07 5.42 -3.38
N PRO A 533 40.46 4.50 -2.63
CA PRO A 533 39.31 4.81 -1.79
C PRO A 533 39.66 5.75 -0.64
N VAL A 534 38.68 6.55 -0.24
CA VAL A 534 38.77 7.42 0.94
C VAL A 534 37.54 7.23 1.83
N CYS A 535 37.75 7.20 3.13
CA CYS A 535 36.68 7.17 4.13
C CYS A 535 36.32 8.60 4.54
N ALA A 536 35.12 9.03 4.22
CA ALA A 536 34.61 10.34 4.61
C ALA A 536 33.98 10.32 6.01
N ARG A 537 33.90 11.49 6.64
CA ARG A 537 33.34 11.67 8.00
C ARG A 537 31.88 11.26 8.16
N ASN A 538 31.11 11.14 7.08
CA ASN A 538 29.75 10.60 7.10
C ASN A 538 29.71 9.07 7.17
N GLY A 539 30.86 8.41 7.30
CA GLY A 539 30.98 6.94 7.41
C GLY A 539 30.89 6.21 6.08
N ARG A 540 31.00 6.92 4.96
CA ARG A 540 30.96 6.35 3.60
C ARG A 540 32.35 6.29 2.97
N THR A 541 32.66 5.18 2.31
CA THR A 541 33.79 5.11 1.38
C THR A 541 33.43 5.69 0.01
N TYR A 542 34.28 6.58 -0.47
CA TYR A 542 34.25 7.12 -1.82
C TYR A 542 35.34 6.47 -2.67
N PRO A 543 35.13 6.28 -3.99
CA PRO A 543 36.09 5.62 -4.88
C PRO A 543 37.43 6.34 -4.98
N SER A 544 37.41 7.66 -4.83
CA SER A 544 38.61 8.50 -4.86
C SER A 544 38.40 9.80 -4.08
N ALA A 545 39.52 10.45 -3.71
CA ALA A 545 39.51 11.81 -3.15
C ALA A 545 38.92 12.86 -4.13
N CYS A 546 38.94 12.60 -5.45
CA CYS A 546 38.28 13.45 -6.44
C CYS A 546 36.76 13.40 -6.25
N VAL A 547 36.19 12.19 -6.18
CA VAL A 547 34.75 11.99 -5.99
C VAL A 547 34.29 12.53 -4.63
N ALA A 548 35.06 12.31 -3.56
CA ALA A 548 34.73 12.88 -2.25
C ALA A 548 34.65 14.42 -2.29
N ARG A 549 35.58 15.09 -2.97
CA ARG A 549 35.56 16.55 -3.15
C ARG A 549 34.40 17.02 -4.02
N CYS A 550 34.09 16.28 -5.09
CA CYS A 550 32.91 16.53 -5.93
C CYS A 550 31.61 16.51 -5.10
N MET A 551 31.54 15.62 -4.12
CA MET A 551 30.40 15.49 -3.19
C MET A 551 30.45 16.47 -2.00
N GLY A 552 31.33 17.48 -2.06
CA GLY A 552 31.38 18.58 -1.09
C GLY A 552 32.26 18.35 0.14
N PHE A 553 33.04 17.26 0.20
CA PHE A 553 33.97 17.02 1.32
C PHE A 553 35.31 17.74 1.11
N LYS A 554 35.81 18.37 2.17
CA LYS A 554 37.17 18.95 2.24
C LYS A 554 38.19 17.88 2.63
N ASP A 555 39.47 18.13 2.35
CA ASP A 555 40.57 17.18 2.63
C ASP A 555 40.70 16.76 4.10
N ASN A 556 40.27 17.62 5.04
CA ASN A 556 40.25 17.29 6.48
C ASN A 556 38.99 16.51 6.92
N GLN A 557 38.06 16.28 6.00
CA GLN A 557 36.79 15.57 6.22
C GLN A 557 36.79 14.15 5.64
N PHE A 558 37.92 13.68 5.11
CA PHE A 558 38.11 12.28 4.73
C PHE A 558 39.56 11.83 4.99
N VAL A 559 39.78 10.52 5.00
CA VAL A 559 41.09 9.89 5.13
C VAL A 559 41.26 8.80 4.07
N PHE A 560 42.49 8.50 3.65
CA PHE A 560 42.74 7.42 2.68
C PHE A 560 42.44 6.03 3.26
N GLY A 561 41.91 5.15 2.41
CA GLY A 561 41.46 3.81 2.78
C GLY A 561 39.93 3.71 2.89
N HIS A 562 39.45 2.48 3.07
CA HIS A 562 38.02 2.20 3.25
C HIS A 562 37.58 2.46 4.70
N CYS A 563 36.33 2.86 4.92
CA CYS A 563 35.79 3.04 6.27
C CYS A 563 35.81 1.75 7.10
N ARG A 564 35.61 0.58 6.48
CA ARG A 564 35.73 -0.70 7.19
C ARG A 564 37.15 -1.09 7.58
N SER A 565 38.18 -0.48 6.96
CA SER A 565 39.59 -0.79 7.27
C SER A 565 40.07 -0.18 8.59
N SER A 566 39.41 0.88 9.08
CA SER A 566 39.72 1.49 10.37
C SER A 566 38.88 0.84 11.47
N ASP A 567 39.50 0.55 12.61
CA ASP A 567 38.78 0.17 13.83
C ASP A 567 38.37 1.45 14.59
N PRO A 568 37.06 1.77 14.67
CA PRO A 568 36.61 2.95 15.40
C PRO A 568 36.81 2.82 16.92
N CYS A 569 37.14 1.62 17.43
CA CYS A 569 37.43 1.35 18.83
C CYS A 569 38.94 1.35 19.16
N SER A 570 39.81 1.74 18.22
CA SER A 570 41.26 1.80 18.45
C SER A 570 41.84 3.18 18.07
N PRO A 571 42.37 3.96 19.04
CA PRO A 571 42.38 3.70 20.48
C PRO A 571 40.96 3.75 21.08
N ASN A 572 40.73 3.06 22.20
CA ASN A 572 39.39 2.95 22.80
C ASN A 572 38.81 4.34 23.14
N PRO A 573 37.73 4.77 22.47
CA PRO A 573 37.12 6.09 22.68
C PRO A 573 36.18 6.13 23.89
N CYS A 574 35.89 4.97 24.50
CA CYS A 574 34.94 4.85 25.60
C CYS A 574 35.59 4.99 26.98
N GLN A 575 34.79 5.31 28.00
CA GLN A 575 35.25 5.38 29.39
C GLN A 575 35.67 3.99 29.93
N LYS A 576 36.47 3.95 31.01
CA LYS A 576 37.02 2.69 31.56
C LYS A 576 35.98 1.62 31.96
N ASN A 577 34.75 2.02 32.24
CA ASN A 577 33.62 1.14 32.61
C ASN A 577 32.69 0.82 31.43
N GLN A 578 33.02 1.30 30.23
CA GLN A 578 32.26 1.10 29.01
C GLN A 578 33.06 0.26 28.01
N ARG A 579 32.36 -0.57 27.26
CA ARG A 579 32.90 -1.30 26.12
C ARG A 579 32.57 -0.53 24.84
N CYS A 580 33.56 -0.35 23.99
CA CYS A 580 33.37 0.14 22.63
C CYS A 580 32.89 -1.00 21.73
N ILE A 581 31.81 -0.77 21.00
CA ILE A 581 31.31 -1.68 19.95
C ILE A 581 31.35 -0.92 18.63
N PRO A 582 32.03 -1.43 17.58
CA PRO A 582 31.95 -0.86 16.26
C PRO A 582 30.51 -0.81 15.76
N SER A 583 30.07 0.35 15.26
CA SER A 583 28.72 0.58 14.78
C SER A 583 28.76 1.40 13.49
N ARG A 584 29.27 0.73 12.44
CA ARG A 584 29.54 1.32 11.13
C ARG A 584 28.24 1.73 10.46
N ARG A 585 28.15 2.98 10.02
CA ARG A 585 26.92 3.56 9.48
C ARG A 585 27.21 4.70 8.52
N VAL A 586 26.40 4.81 7.48
CA VAL A 586 26.42 5.96 6.55
C VAL A 586 25.34 6.95 6.96
N CYS A 587 25.76 8.14 7.39
CA CYS A 587 24.84 9.21 7.77
C CYS A 587 24.44 10.07 6.55
N LEU A 588 23.15 10.39 6.47
CA LEU A 588 22.56 11.27 5.46
C LEU A 588 22.51 12.73 5.92
N THR A 589 22.60 12.97 7.22
CA THR A 589 22.62 14.30 7.85
C THR A 589 23.97 14.98 7.69
N ASP A 590 23.96 16.32 7.58
CA ASP A 590 25.18 17.12 7.58
C ASP A 590 25.96 17.07 8.89
N MET A 591 27.29 17.04 8.74
CA MET A 591 28.24 16.88 9.83
C MET A 591 28.42 18.13 10.71
N VAL A 592 27.86 19.28 10.29
CA VAL A 592 27.95 20.54 11.06
C VAL A 592 27.03 20.50 12.27
N ASP A 593 25.84 19.91 12.10
CA ASP A 593 24.80 19.89 13.12
C ASP A 593 24.75 18.56 13.91
N CYS A 594 25.22 17.47 13.30
CA CYS A 594 25.18 16.12 13.87
C CYS A 594 26.52 15.39 13.68
N HIS A 595 27.02 14.74 14.74
CA HIS A 595 28.14 13.81 14.60
C HIS A 595 27.64 12.49 13.99
N CYS A 596 28.48 11.81 13.19
CA CYS A 596 28.20 10.49 12.64
C CYS A 596 29.04 9.42 13.37
N PRO A 597 28.67 9.02 14.60
CA PRO A 597 29.45 8.08 15.39
C PRO A 597 29.54 6.73 14.67
N GLN A 598 30.76 6.21 14.54
CA GLN A 598 31.05 4.88 13.96
C GLN A 598 31.20 3.79 15.04
N TYR A 599 30.95 4.13 16.29
CA TYR A 599 31.01 3.22 17.44
C TYR A 599 29.92 3.59 18.46
N GLU A 600 29.63 2.65 19.33
CA GLU A 600 28.76 2.84 20.49
C GLU A 600 29.49 2.44 21.77
N CYS A 601 29.40 3.27 22.80
CA CYS A 601 29.95 2.98 24.12
C CYS A 601 28.85 2.41 25.01
N VAL A 602 28.86 1.10 25.22
CA VAL A 602 27.89 0.44 26.10
C VAL A 602 28.48 0.24 27.49
N GLY A 603 27.72 0.56 28.54
CA GLY A 603 28.10 0.19 29.90
C GLY A 603 28.06 -1.33 30.09
N ARG A 604 28.77 -1.88 31.08
CA ARG A 604 28.60 -3.29 31.46
C ARG A 604 27.13 -3.50 31.88
N PRO A 605 26.34 -4.31 31.15
CA PRO A 605 24.95 -4.52 31.51
C PRO A 605 24.90 -5.29 32.84
N SER A 606 24.03 -4.85 33.76
CA SER A 606 23.73 -5.54 35.03
C SER A 606 23.08 -6.93 34.84
N GLY A 607 22.91 -7.35 33.58
CA GLY A 607 22.34 -8.60 33.09
C GLY A 607 21.84 -8.36 31.65
N CYS A 608 22.11 -9.26 30.70
CA CYS A 608 21.48 -9.21 29.38
C CYS A 608 20.03 -9.70 29.54
N GLY A 609 19.07 -8.78 29.65
CA GLY A 609 17.66 -9.14 29.70
C GLY A 609 17.25 -9.93 28.46
N LYS A 610 16.35 -10.91 28.61
CA LYS A 610 15.80 -11.75 27.51
C LYS A 610 14.89 -10.99 26.52
N ILE A 611 15.01 -9.67 26.43
CA ILE A 611 13.95 -8.79 25.90
C ILE A 611 14.00 -8.69 24.36
N HIS A 612 15.14 -8.95 23.73
CA HIS A 612 15.26 -9.06 22.27
C HIS A 612 16.15 -10.24 21.87
N MET A 613 15.57 -11.23 21.18
CA MET A 613 16.25 -12.41 20.62
C MET A 613 16.78 -12.10 19.21
N ASP A 614 17.64 -11.10 19.10
CA ASP A 614 18.30 -10.78 17.83
C ASP A 614 19.63 -11.52 17.79
N LEU A 615 19.59 -12.74 17.25
CA LEU A 615 20.72 -13.68 17.20
C LEU A 615 21.98 -13.05 16.62
N ALA A 616 23.13 -13.50 17.08
CA ALA A 616 24.42 -13.05 16.61
C ALA A 616 25.37 -14.23 16.39
N CYS A 617 26.09 -14.23 15.28
CA CYS A 617 27.14 -15.20 15.02
C CYS A 617 28.51 -14.59 15.36
N ASP A 618 29.32 -15.28 16.15
CA ASP A 618 30.70 -14.87 16.42
C ASP A 618 31.67 -15.36 15.33
N THR A 619 32.91 -14.89 15.39
CA THR A 619 33.98 -15.26 14.45
C THR A 619 34.41 -16.73 14.51
N ASP A 620 34.04 -17.44 15.57
CA ASP A 620 34.28 -18.88 15.74
C ASP A 620 33.10 -19.71 15.20
N ASN A 621 32.11 -19.08 14.56
CA ASN A 621 30.87 -19.67 14.08
C ASN A 621 30.03 -20.31 15.20
N VAL A 622 30.02 -19.66 16.37
CA VAL A 622 29.13 -19.99 17.49
C VAL A 622 27.98 -18.99 17.51
N GLU A 623 26.76 -19.51 17.54
CA GLU A 623 25.54 -18.70 17.60
C GLU A 623 25.24 -18.28 19.04
N HIS A 624 24.93 -17.00 19.21
CA HIS A 624 24.60 -16.38 20.49
C HIS A 624 23.17 -15.82 20.47
N PRO A 625 22.41 -15.92 21.57
CA PRO A 625 21.01 -15.44 21.64
C PRO A 625 20.83 -13.95 21.30
N ASN A 626 21.85 -13.14 21.60
CA ASN A 626 21.89 -11.72 21.26
C ASN A 626 23.33 -11.18 21.34
N LEU A 627 23.55 -10.00 20.76
CA LEU A 627 24.83 -9.29 20.79
C LEU A 627 25.33 -9.04 22.23
N CYS A 628 24.44 -8.74 23.18
CA CYS A 628 24.81 -8.49 24.57
C CYS A 628 25.50 -9.72 25.20
N GLN A 629 24.93 -10.91 24.99
CA GLN A 629 25.47 -12.16 25.52
C GLN A 629 26.78 -12.56 24.84
N LEU A 630 26.87 -12.37 23.52
CA LEU A 630 28.12 -12.56 22.76
C LEU A 630 29.24 -11.71 23.37
N LEU A 631 28.97 -10.43 23.63
CA LEU A 631 29.94 -9.53 24.23
C LEU A 631 30.26 -9.91 25.68
N GLN A 632 29.29 -10.32 26.50
CA GLN A 632 29.56 -10.81 27.86
C GLN A 632 30.51 -12.01 27.89
N MET A 633 30.53 -12.84 26.84
CA MET A 633 31.42 -13.99 26.69
C MET A 633 32.79 -13.63 26.09
N ASP A 634 33.12 -12.35 25.95
CA ASP A 634 34.35 -11.85 25.31
C ASP A 634 34.57 -12.40 23.90
N LYS A 635 33.47 -12.70 23.19
CA LYS A 635 33.49 -13.09 21.79
C LYS A 635 33.44 -11.86 20.88
N THR A 636 33.94 -12.03 19.66
CA THR A 636 33.93 -11.02 18.61
C THR A 636 32.80 -11.29 17.62
N LEU A 637 31.96 -10.30 17.39
CA LEU A 637 30.86 -10.40 16.42
C LEU A 637 31.43 -10.63 15.01
N ALA A 638 30.98 -11.69 14.34
CA ALA A 638 31.18 -11.84 12.90
C ALA A 638 30.08 -11.10 12.15
N TYR A 639 28.81 -11.38 12.48
CA TYR A 639 27.65 -10.75 11.89
C TYR A 639 26.37 -11.02 12.71
N MET A 640 25.33 -10.21 12.51
CA MET A 640 24.02 -10.42 13.14
C MET A 640 23.20 -11.46 12.36
N GLY A 641 22.55 -12.38 13.06
CA GLY A 641 21.75 -13.48 12.52
C GLY A 641 22.32 -14.87 12.84
N HIS A 642 21.72 -15.90 12.24
CA HIS A 642 22.13 -17.30 12.39
C HIS A 642 23.51 -17.57 11.82
N CYS A 643 24.27 -18.45 12.48
CA CYS A 643 25.52 -18.92 11.90
C CYS A 643 25.25 -19.78 10.64
N GLN A 644 25.91 -19.44 9.53
CA GLN A 644 25.72 -20.08 8.22
C GLN A 644 26.96 -20.88 7.86
N ASP A 645 26.78 -22.13 7.43
CA ASP A 645 27.90 -23.00 7.06
C ASP A 645 28.78 -22.41 5.95
N ALA A 646 28.18 -21.67 5.02
CA ALA A 646 28.88 -20.98 3.93
C ALA A 646 29.85 -19.88 4.44
N CYS A 647 29.65 -19.38 5.65
CA CYS A 647 30.41 -18.28 6.25
C CYS A 647 31.36 -18.71 7.37
N LYS A 648 31.50 -20.03 7.63
CA LYS A 648 32.50 -20.60 8.54
C LYS A 648 33.94 -20.21 8.17
N LYS A 649 34.23 -20.05 6.88
CA LYS A 649 35.54 -19.64 6.37
C LYS A 649 35.45 -18.23 5.81
N ALA A 650 36.30 -17.34 6.30
CA ALA A 650 36.42 -15.99 5.76
C ALA A 650 36.79 -16.04 4.27
N ARG A 651 35.88 -15.53 3.43
CA ARG A 651 36.03 -15.37 1.99
C ARG A 651 35.62 -13.94 1.67
N PRO A 652 36.58 -13.02 1.50
CA PRO A 652 36.26 -11.62 1.39
C PRO A 652 35.44 -11.34 0.13
N VAL A 653 34.53 -10.38 0.24
CA VAL A 653 33.67 -9.93 -0.86
C VAL A 653 33.60 -8.40 -0.90
N CYS A 654 33.43 -7.85 -2.09
CA CYS A 654 33.15 -6.44 -2.28
C CYS A 654 31.64 -6.23 -2.29
N GLY A 655 31.14 -5.34 -1.43
CA GLY A 655 29.74 -4.93 -1.45
C GLY A 655 29.49 -3.84 -2.50
N HIS A 656 28.24 -3.72 -2.97
CA HIS A 656 27.84 -2.63 -3.88
C HIS A 656 28.03 -1.22 -3.30
N ASN A 657 28.24 -1.10 -1.99
CA ASN A 657 28.61 0.16 -1.32
C ASN A 657 30.12 0.49 -1.42
N GLY A 658 30.91 -0.33 -2.11
CA GLY A 658 32.37 -0.16 -2.25
C GLY A 658 33.16 -0.55 -1.01
N GLU A 659 32.58 -1.29 -0.07
CA GLU A 659 33.28 -1.77 1.13
C GLU A 659 33.65 -3.26 1.04
N THR A 660 34.77 -3.62 1.64
CA THR A 660 35.19 -5.02 1.75
C THR A 660 34.64 -5.66 3.02
N TYR A 661 33.97 -6.80 2.85
CA TYR A 661 33.45 -7.65 3.92
C TYR A 661 34.26 -8.94 4.01
N ASN A 662 34.35 -9.55 5.20
CA ASN A 662 35.09 -10.80 5.39
C ASN A 662 34.32 -12.02 4.86
N THR A 663 32.98 -11.93 4.81
CA THR A 663 32.09 -12.97 4.29
C THR A 663 30.84 -12.36 3.67
N VAL A 664 30.14 -13.13 2.83
CA VAL A 664 28.81 -12.75 2.29
C VAL A 664 27.79 -12.50 3.41
N CYS A 665 27.84 -13.28 4.50
CA CYS A 665 26.90 -13.12 5.61
C CYS A 665 27.07 -11.79 6.34
N GLU A 666 28.31 -11.30 6.48
CA GLU A 666 28.59 -10.00 7.04
C GLU A 666 28.07 -8.85 6.15
N ALA A 667 28.19 -8.98 4.83
CA ALA A 667 27.61 -8.01 3.91
C ALA A 667 26.08 -7.97 4.01
N TYR A 668 25.44 -9.15 4.02
CA TYR A 668 23.98 -9.26 4.11
C TYR A 668 23.43 -8.82 5.46
N SER A 669 24.13 -9.07 6.58
CA SER A 669 23.72 -8.54 7.89
C SER A 669 23.74 -7.02 7.93
N ASP A 670 24.68 -6.41 7.21
CA ASP A 670 24.80 -4.95 7.07
C ASP A 670 23.83 -4.39 6.00
N ARG A 671 22.95 -5.22 5.41
CA ARG A 671 22.00 -4.87 4.34
C ARG A 671 22.66 -4.40 3.05
N VAL A 672 23.82 -4.97 2.73
CA VAL A 672 24.59 -4.67 1.51
C VAL A 672 24.66 -5.91 0.63
N ALA A 673 24.16 -5.79 -0.60
CA ALA A 673 24.30 -6.83 -1.60
C ALA A 673 25.75 -6.89 -2.14
N VAL A 674 26.18 -8.09 -2.52
CA VAL A 674 27.55 -8.37 -2.97
C VAL A 674 27.70 -8.04 -4.45
N ASP A 675 28.74 -7.28 -4.79
CA ASP A 675 29.13 -6.94 -6.16
C ASP A 675 29.99 -8.07 -6.76
N TYR A 676 31.14 -8.36 -6.16
CA TYR A 676 32.05 -9.41 -6.63
C TYR A 676 32.85 -10.06 -5.50
N GLN A 677 33.47 -11.20 -5.81
CA GLN A 677 34.33 -11.92 -4.88
C GLN A 677 35.71 -11.25 -4.74
N GLY A 678 36.27 -11.28 -3.54
CA GLY A 678 37.55 -10.65 -3.23
C GLY A 678 37.39 -9.28 -2.57
N ARG A 679 38.49 -8.56 -2.42
CA ARG A 679 38.49 -7.21 -1.84
C ARG A 679 38.10 -6.18 -2.90
N CYS A 680 37.47 -5.08 -2.48
CA CYS A 680 37.16 -3.98 -3.39
C CYS A 680 38.45 -3.37 -3.96
N HIS A 681 38.52 -3.28 -5.29
CA HIS A 681 39.65 -2.67 -6.01
C HIS A 681 39.23 -1.98 -7.33
N ALA A 682 37.94 -2.04 -7.67
CA ALA A 682 37.34 -1.38 -8.82
C ALA A 682 35.93 -0.88 -8.47
N VAL A 683 35.47 0.13 -9.21
CA VAL A 683 34.12 0.72 -9.12
C VAL A 683 33.60 0.89 -10.54
N GLY A 684 32.30 0.61 -10.72
CA GLY A 684 31.63 0.77 -12.01
C GLY A 684 31.37 2.23 -12.38
N ALA A 685 31.20 2.47 -13.67
CA ALA A 685 30.68 3.73 -14.16
C ALA A 685 29.17 3.86 -13.87
N VAL A 686 28.66 5.09 -13.82
CA VAL A 686 27.23 5.43 -13.61
C VAL A 686 26.42 5.36 -14.91
N ALA A 687 27.06 5.08 -16.05
CA ALA A 687 26.47 5.26 -17.36
C ALA A 687 26.25 3.96 -18.14
N GLU A 688 25.18 3.93 -18.93
CA GLU A 688 24.82 2.83 -19.83
C GLU A 688 25.83 2.58 -20.97
N PHE A 689 26.83 3.46 -21.15
CA PHE A 689 27.69 3.48 -22.35
C PHE A 689 29.21 3.65 -22.07
N ALA A 690 29.70 3.42 -20.85
CA ALA A 690 31.14 3.47 -20.59
C ALA A 690 31.82 2.20 -21.13
N SER A 691 32.70 2.34 -22.13
CA SER A 691 33.33 1.23 -22.85
C SER A 691 34.68 0.77 -22.30
N ASP A 692 35.23 1.46 -21.30
CA ASP A 692 36.42 1.07 -20.55
C ASP A 692 36.17 1.51 -19.10
N SER A 693 35.88 0.55 -18.22
CA SER A 693 35.72 0.83 -16.80
C SER A 693 36.72 -0.03 -16.03
N GLY A 694 37.15 0.42 -14.85
CA GLY A 694 37.98 -0.41 -13.96
C GLY A 694 37.40 -1.81 -13.64
N CYS A 695 36.16 -2.09 -14.03
CA CYS A 695 35.46 -3.35 -13.85
C CYS A 695 35.77 -4.41 -14.93
N ASP A 696 36.45 -4.10 -16.03
CA ASP A 696 36.67 -5.07 -17.13
C ASP A 696 37.46 -6.31 -16.68
N MET A 697 38.28 -6.16 -15.64
CA MET A 697 39.06 -7.24 -15.04
C MET A 697 38.34 -7.95 -13.88
N ILE A 698 37.11 -7.55 -13.54
CA ILE A 698 36.36 -8.10 -12.41
C ILE A 698 35.58 -9.35 -12.86
N PRO A 699 35.87 -10.52 -12.27
CA PRO A 699 35.07 -11.72 -12.53
C PRO A 699 33.75 -11.64 -11.76
N CYS A 700 32.67 -11.31 -12.47
CA CYS A 700 31.35 -11.20 -11.87
C CYS A 700 30.77 -12.56 -11.44
N PRO A 701 30.03 -12.59 -10.32
CA PRO A 701 29.31 -13.80 -9.91
C PRO A 701 28.30 -14.20 -10.99
N ALA A 702 28.06 -15.50 -11.12
CA ALA A 702 27.01 -15.99 -12.01
C ALA A 702 25.65 -15.46 -11.55
N LEU A 703 24.80 -15.06 -12.50
CA LEU A 703 23.43 -14.65 -12.20
C LEU A 703 22.69 -15.79 -11.50
N SER A 704 21.83 -15.42 -10.54
CA SER A 704 21.10 -16.37 -9.69
C SER A 704 20.17 -17.30 -10.48
N THR A 705 19.72 -16.87 -11.66
CA THR A 705 18.76 -17.60 -12.50
C THR A 705 19.12 -17.45 -13.99
N PRO A 706 19.22 -18.55 -14.76
CA PRO A 706 19.46 -18.50 -16.20
C PRO A 706 18.36 -17.75 -16.95
N GLY A 707 18.72 -16.90 -17.92
CA GLY A 707 17.76 -16.15 -18.74
C GLY A 707 17.24 -14.85 -18.11
N CYS A 708 17.67 -14.52 -16.89
CA CYS A 708 17.45 -13.21 -16.29
C CYS A 708 18.21 -12.12 -17.06
N ILE A 709 17.48 -11.08 -17.48
CA ILE A 709 18.03 -9.79 -17.90
C ILE A 709 18.22 -8.99 -16.61
N PRO A 710 19.47 -8.79 -16.18
CA PRO A 710 19.76 -8.20 -14.88
C PRO A 710 19.77 -6.67 -14.93
N VAL A 711 19.85 -6.06 -13.75
CA VAL A 711 20.13 -4.64 -13.57
C VAL A 711 21.55 -4.45 -13.03
N THR A 712 22.22 -3.36 -13.41
CA THR A 712 23.54 -3.00 -12.87
C THR A 712 23.39 -1.75 -12.00
N PRO A 713 23.61 -1.85 -10.66
CA PRO A 713 23.48 -0.71 -9.77
C PRO A 713 24.52 0.39 -10.06
N PRO A 714 24.18 1.69 -9.89
CA PRO A 714 25.13 2.78 -10.11
C PRO A 714 26.40 2.67 -9.25
N GLY A 715 27.57 2.58 -9.90
CA GLY A 715 28.85 2.41 -9.22
C GLY A 715 29.24 0.94 -8.96
N ALA A 716 28.40 -0.02 -9.32
CA ALA A 716 28.71 -1.45 -9.22
C ALA A 716 29.41 -1.96 -10.50
N CYS A 717 30.27 -2.97 -10.35
CA CYS A 717 30.87 -3.65 -11.49
C CYS A 717 29.96 -4.73 -12.08
N CYS A 718 29.20 -5.41 -11.23
CA CYS A 718 28.50 -6.62 -11.59
C CYS A 718 26.98 -6.46 -11.61
N PRO A 719 26.32 -7.02 -12.62
CA PRO A 719 24.87 -7.02 -12.70
C PRO A 719 24.25 -8.09 -11.77
N LEU A 720 23.01 -7.86 -11.32
CA LEU A 720 22.25 -8.82 -10.51
C LEU A 720 20.76 -8.85 -10.87
N CYS A 721 20.09 -9.95 -10.53
CA CYS A 721 18.64 -10.11 -10.69
C CYS A 721 17.91 -9.49 -9.48
N ALA A 722 17.44 -8.25 -9.65
CA ALA A 722 16.78 -7.49 -8.60
C ALA A 722 15.79 -6.46 -9.18
N GLY A 723 14.89 -5.98 -8.32
CA GLY A 723 14.25 -4.68 -8.51
C GLY A 723 15.10 -3.60 -7.86
N MET A 724 15.45 -2.55 -8.60
CA MET A 724 16.29 -1.44 -8.15
C MET A 724 15.49 -0.14 -8.14
N LEU A 725 15.59 0.61 -7.04
CA LEU A 725 15.06 1.97 -6.91
C LEU A 725 16.22 2.95 -6.75
N GLN A 726 16.15 4.04 -7.49
CA GLN A 726 17.02 5.21 -7.34
C GLN A 726 16.16 6.33 -6.77
N ILE A 727 16.38 6.70 -5.51
CA ILE A 727 15.52 7.63 -4.78
C ILE A 727 16.24 8.98 -4.63
N LEU A 728 15.60 10.02 -5.17
CA LEU A 728 15.97 11.41 -4.95
C LEU A 728 15.31 11.91 -3.66
N TRP A 729 16.07 12.61 -2.82
CA TRP A 729 15.65 12.99 -1.47
C TRP A 729 16.08 14.43 -1.13
N ASN A 730 15.35 15.06 -0.21
CA ASN A 730 15.61 16.41 0.27
C ASN A 730 16.56 16.39 1.48
N LYS A 731 17.79 16.85 1.27
CA LYS A 731 18.83 16.90 2.30
C LYS A 731 18.49 17.83 3.47
N GLU A 732 17.89 18.99 3.19
CA GLU A 732 17.52 19.95 4.24
C GLU A 732 16.44 19.38 5.16
N GLN A 733 15.44 18.69 4.61
CA GLN A 733 14.43 18.02 5.43
C GLN A 733 15.02 16.92 6.31
N ILE A 734 15.94 16.09 5.80
CA ILE A 734 16.66 15.11 6.60
C ILE A 734 17.42 15.78 7.77
N ASN A 735 18.07 16.92 7.51
CA ASN A 735 18.75 17.70 8.54
C ASN A 735 17.78 18.20 9.62
N ASN A 736 16.58 18.64 9.22
CA ASN A 736 15.54 19.06 10.16
C ASN A 736 15.03 17.88 11.01
N PHE A 737 14.82 16.69 10.42
CA PHE A 737 14.43 15.50 11.18
C PHE A 737 15.46 15.09 12.23
N ALA A 738 16.76 15.21 11.90
CA ALA A 738 17.86 14.93 12.82
C ALA A 738 17.88 15.94 13.99
N LYS A 739 17.67 17.23 13.72
CA LYS A 739 17.55 18.27 14.75
C LYS A 739 16.41 17.97 15.73
N LEU A 740 15.25 17.56 15.21
CA LEU A 740 14.09 17.15 16.02
C LEU A 740 14.33 15.86 16.81
N ASN A 741 15.30 15.02 16.39
CA ASN A 741 15.63 13.76 17.06
C ASN A 741 16.81 13.86 18.02
N ARG A 742 16.85 14.90 18.85
CA ARG A 742 17.97 15.14 19.81
C ARG A 742 19.34 15.14 19.11
N LYS A 743 19.41 15.62 17.86
CA LYS A 743 20.62 15.64 17.02
C LYS A 743 21.20 14.26 16.72
N GLN A 744 20.40 13.19 16.78
CA GLN A 744 20.81 11.89 16.26
C GLN A 744 20.78 11.93 14.72
N PRO A 745 21.87 11.51 14.04
CA PRO A 745 21.92 11.52 12.59
C PRO A 745 20.96 10.48 12.01
N VAL A 746 20.39 10.79 10.86
CA VAL A 746 19.63 9.83 10.04
C VAL A 746 20.60 9.02 9.20
N THR A 747 20.44 7.70 9.15
CA THR A 747 21.34 6.81 8.39
C THR A 747 20.63 6.11 7.23
N VAL A 748 21.41 5.59 6.28
CA VAL A 748 20.88 4.70 5.22
C VAL A 748 20.21 3.47 5.83
N HIS A 749 20.74 2.93 6.92
CA HIS A 749 20.17 1.76 7.60
C HIS A 749 18.76 2.06 8.17
N ASP A 750 18.53 3.28 8.70
CA ASP A 750 17.21 3.69 9.18
C ASP A 750 16.17 3.69 8.07
N ILE A 751 16.55 4.18 6.88
CA ILE A 751 15.72 4.16 5.66
C ILE A 751 15.36 2.73 5.29
N LEU A 752 16.36 1.86 5.16
CA LEU A 752 16.16 0.46 4.75
C LEU A 752 15.28 -0.29 5.75
N ARG A 753 15.45 -0.05 7.06
CA ARG A 753 14.62 -0.68 8.10
C ARG A 753 13.14 -0.33 7.94
N ILE A 754 12.81 0.93 7.64
CA ILE A 754 11.41 1.36 7.46
C ILE A 754 10.87 0.82 6.13
N LEU A 755 11.61 0.95 5.03
CA LEU A 755 11.19 0.42 3.73
C LEU A 755 10.99 -1.10 3.75
N ARG A 756 11.77 -1.84 4.54
CA ARG A 756 11.61 -3.29 4.72
C ARG A 756 10.21 -3.69 5.21
N LEU A 757 9.57 -2.85 6.03
CA LEU A 757 8.21 -3.10 6.54
C LEU A 757 7.15 -3.07 5.42
N HIS A 758 7.47 -2.45 4.28
CA HIS A 758 6.61 -2.43 3.11
C HIS A 758 6.84 -3.60 2.15
N ILE A 759 7.81 -4.49 2.42
CA ILE A 759 8.04 -5.69 1.62
C ILE A 759 7.19 -6.85 2.15
N SER A 760 6.14 -7.22 1.43
CA SER A 760 5.15 -8.21 1.84
C SER A 760 5.50 -9.64 1.43
N VAL A 761 6.46 -9.79 0.50
CA VAL A 761 6.95 -11.08 0.02
C VAL A 761 8.14 -11.54 0.88
N PRO A 762 8.05 -12.64 1.64
CA PRO A 762 9.14 -13.12 2.50
C PRO A 762 10.37 -13.57 1.71
N GLN A 763 10.19 -14.05 0.49
CA GLN A 763 11.27 -14.47 -0.42
C GLN A 763 12.11 -13.28 -0.93
N CYS A 764 11.66 -12.05 -0.74
CA CYS A 764 12.37 -10.85 -1.15
C CYS A 764 12.86 -10.09 0.07
N ASP A 765 14.09 -9.59 0.06
CA ASP A 765 14.56 -8.70 1.12
C ASP A 765 15.25 -7.46 0.53
N ILE A 766 15.41 -6.45 1.38
CA ILE A 766 15.89 -5.13 0.99
C ILE A 766 17.37 -4.97 1.35
N PHE A 767 18.11 -4.42 0.40
CA PHE A 767 19.50 -4.02 0.52
C PHE A 767 19.62 -2.59 0.00
N GLY A 768 20.68 -1.87 0.37
CA GLY A 768 20.86 -0.54 -0.19
C GLY A 768 22.10 0.18 0.30
N TYR A 769 22.37 1.28 -0.37
CA TYR A 769 23.55 2.11 -0.14
C TYR A 769 23.31 3.51 -0.71
N LEU A 770 24.22 4.44 -0.40
CA LEU A 770 24.22 5.77 -1.00
C LEU A 770 25.08 5.74 -2.28
N SER A 771 24.50 6.03 -3.44
CA SER A 771 25.15 6.04 -4.76
C SER A 771 26.25 7.09 -4.85
N ILE A 772 27.17 6.97 -5.79
CA ILE A 772 28.26 7.96 -5.98
C ILE A 772 27.76 9.37 -6.32
N ASP A 773 26.51 9.51 -6.78
CA ASP A 773 25.80 10.78 -7.01
C ASP A 773 24.91 11.23 -5.84
N SER A 774 25.09 10.62 -4.67
CA SER A 774 24.34 10.90 -3.43
C SER A 774 22.84 10.58 -3.50
N GLU A 775 22.43 9.66 -4.37
CA GLU A 775 21.07 9.09 -4.41
C GLU A 775 20.98 7.85 -3.52
N ILE A 776 19.81 7.57 -2.96
CA ILE A 776 19.63 6.35 -2.16
C ILE A 776 19.28 5.22 -3.13
N ILE A 777 20.14 4.22 -3.22
CA ILE A 777 19.91 3.00 -4.01
C ILE A 777 19.32 1.96 -3.10
N VAL A 778 18.16 1.44 -3.49
CA VAL A 778 17.49 0.33 -2.82
C VAL A 778 17.39 -0.84 -3.80
N LEU A 779 17.89 -2.00 -3.38
CA LEU A 779 17.83 -3.24 -4.13
C LEU A 779 16.89 -4.20 -3.40
N ILE A 780 15.89 -4.69 -4.10
CA ILE A 780 14.98 -5.72 -3.62
C ILE A 780 15.35 -7.01 -4.34
N VAL A 781 15.99 -7.90 -3.59
CA VAL A 781 16.68 -9.08 -4.12
C VAL A 781 16.02 -10.33 -3.53
N PRO A 782 15.85 -11.41 -4.32
CA PRO A 782 15.44 -12.68 -3.76
C PRO A 782 16.50 -13.23 -2.79
N VAL A 783 16.06 -13.80 -1.66
CA VAL A 783 16.98 -14.33 -0.62
C VAL A 783 17.35 -15.80 -0.81
N ASP A 784 16.64 -16.52 -1.68
CA ASP A 784 16.91 -17.92 -1.96
C ASP A 784 18.19 -18.08 -2.80
N GLN A 785 18.94 -19.16 -2.55
CA GLN A 785 20.22 -19.41 -3.24
C GLN A 785 20.05 -19.63 -4.76
N GLN A 786 18.91 -20.20 -5.17
CA GLN A 786 18.54 -20.43 -6.56
C GLN A 786 17.09 -19.98 -6.75
N PRO A 787 16.85 -18.68 -6.91
CA PRO A 787 15.52 -18.15 -6.96
C PRO A 787 14.83 -18.54 -8.26
N THR A 788 13.53 -18.83 -8.17
CA THR A 788 12.73 -19.14 -9.35
C THR A 788 12.46 -17.86 -10.16
N PRO A 789 12.20 -17.97 -11.47
CA PRO A 789 11.75 -16.83 -12.28
C PRO A 789 10.57 -16.07 -11.65
N LEU A 790 9.65 -16.78 -10.98
CA LEU A 790 8.51 -16.18 -10.28
C LEU A 790 8.93 -15.34 -9.06
N GLN A 791 9.94 -15.80 -8.31
CA GLN A 791 10.47 -15.04 -7.17
C GLN A 791 11.19 -13.76 -7.61
N ILE A 792 11.95 -13.81 -8.72
CA ILE A 792 12.57 -12.60 -9.30
C ILE A 792 11.52 -11.59 -9.71
N GLU A 793 10.45 -12.06 -10.38
CA GLU A 793 9.35 -11.20 -10.80
C GLU A 793 8.63 -10.62 -9.58
N ALA A 794 8.35 -11.43 -8.55
CA ALA A 794 7.75 -10.95 -7.30
C ALA A 794 8.58 -9.85 -6.62
N CYS A 795 9.90 -10.01 -6.53
CA CYS A 795 10.79 -8.98 -5.95
C CYS A 795 10.84 -7.71 -6.81
N SER A 796 10.74 -7.86 -8.13
CA SER A 796 10.65 -6.73 -9.06
C SER A 796 9.34 -5.96 -8.88
N MET A 797 8.22 -6.67 -8.68
CA MET A 797 6.92 -6.05 -8.39
C MET A 797 6.90 -5.32 -7.04
N GLU A 798 7.59 -5.84 -6.02
CA GLU A 798 7.75 -5.15 -4.74
C GLU A 798 8.50 -3.82 -4.90
N ALA A 799 9.46 -3.75 -5.82
CA ALA A 799 10.15 -2.50 -6.16
C ALA A 799 9.21 -1.50 -6.83
N GLU A 800 8.46 -1.90 -7.87
CA GLU A 800 7.49 -1.03 -8.54
C GLU A 800 6.40 -0.51 -7.58
N LYS A 801 5.99 -1.34 -6.61
CA LYS A 801 5.06 -0.93 -5.55
C LYS A 801 5.63 0.22 -4.74
N ILE A 802 6.87 0.11 -4.23
CA ILE A 802 7.51 1.18 -3.45
C ILE A 802 7.74 2.43 -4.31
N ASP A 803 8.18 2.27 -5.56
CA ASP A 803 8.32 3.38 -6.51
C ASP A 803 7.03 4.19 -6.65
N SER A 804 5.92 3.48 -6.84
CA SER A 804 4.58 4.09 -6.95
C SER A 804 4.19 4.82 -5.66
N LEU A 805 4.43 4.21 -4.49
CA LEU A 805 4.12 4.83 -3.20
C LEU A 805 4.88 6.14 -2.98
N ILE A 806 6.12 6.23 -3.46
CA ILE A 806 6.95 7.44 -3.41
C ILE A 806 6.42 8.49 -4.40
N ASN A 807 6.35 8.15 -5.68
CA ASN A 807 6.02 9.08 -6.75
C ASN A 807 4.58 9.63 -6.65
N TYR A 808 3.64 8.90 -6.06
CA TYR A 808 2.27 9.36 -5.82
C TYR A 808 2.05 9.97 -4.42
N GLY A 809 3.07 10.04 -3.58
CA GLY A 809 2.96 10.63 -2.24
C GLY A 809 2.00 9.87 -1.33
N SER A 810 2.04 8.54 -1.32
CA SER A 810 1.14 7.72 -0.50
C SER A 810 1.36 7.96 1.00
N PRO A 811 0.32 8.35 1.78
CA PRO A 811 0.46 8.60 3.21
C PRO A 811 1.00 7.40 4.01
N THR A 812 0.85 6.18 3.49
CA THR A 812 1.39 4.97 4.12
C THR A 812 2.92 4.93 4.17
N LEU A 813 3.60 5.62 3.24
CA LEU A 813 5.05 5.65 3.14
C LEU A 813 5.58 7.05 3.44
N VAL A 814 5.04 8.07 2.77
CA VAL A 814 5.57 9.45 2.86
C VAL A 814 5.17 10.19 4.14
N SER A 815 4.41 9.58 5.04
CA SER A 815 4.23 10.12 6.41
C SER A 815 5.33 9.65 7.36
N HIS A 816 6.07 8.58 7.04
CA HIS A 816 7.13 8.09 7.90
C HIS A 816 8.34 9.02 7.84
N VAL A 817 8.82 9.47 9.00
CA VAL A 817 10.11 10.13 9.12
C VAL A 817 11.18 9.03 9.17
N PRO A 818 12.21 9.07 8.31
CA PRO A 818 12.61 10.17 7.43
C PRO A 818 12.19 10.01 5.94
N LEU A 819 11.40 9.00 5.58
CA LEU A 819 10.95 8.75 4.20
C LEU A 819 10.12 9.90 3.61
N SER A 820 9.52 10.75 4.45
CA SER A 820 8.79 11.94 4.04
C SER A 820 9.66 13.00 3.35
N ALA A 821 11.00 12.86 3.38
CA ALA A 821 11.93 13.65 2.58
C ALA A 821 12.17 13.11 1.17
N PHE A 822 11.55 11.99 0.78
CA PHE A 822 11.67 11.48 -0.59
C PHE A 822 10.91 12.39 -1.57
N LEU A 823 11.54 12.68 -2.70
CA LEU A 823 11.03 13.61 -3.70
C LEU A 823 10.47 12.88 -4.92
N THR A 824 11.21 11.91 -5.44
CA THR A 824 10.83 11.06 -6.57
C THR A 824 11.73 9.83 -6.60
N SER A 825 11.29 8.79 -7.29
CA SER A 825 12.09 7.59 -7.53
C SER A 825 12.06 7.17 -9.00
N GLU A 826 13.16 6.61 -9.48
CA GLU A 826 13.23 5.87 -10.74
C GLU A 826 13.41 4.37 -10.43
N VAL A 827 12.60 3.51 -11.05
CA VAL A 827 12.68 2.05 -10.89
C VAL A 827 13.30 1.38 -12.12
N SER A 828 14.15 0.40 -11.89
CA SER A 828 14.69 -0.51 -12.91
C SER A 828 14.52 -1.94 -12.42
N ILE A 829 13.92 -2.80 -13.24
CA ILE A 829 13.58 -4.18 -12.84
C ILE A 829 14.27 -5.21 -13.73
N SER A 830 14.58 -6.36 -13.14
CA SER A 830 15.06 -7.52 -13.89
C SER A 830 13.90 -8.25 -14.55
N THR A 831 14.11 -8.75 -15.77
CA THR A 831 13.07 -9.48 -16.53
C THR A 831 13.58 -10.86 -16.95
N ILE A 832 12.69 -11.81 -17.16
CA ILE A 832 13.09 -13.18 -17.57
C ILE A 832 12.83 -13.33 -19.07
N ARG A 833 13.86 -13.69 -19.85
CA ARG A 833 13.67 -14.08 -21.25
C ARG A 833 13.02 -15.45 -21.30
N SER A 834 11.72 -15.50 -21.60
CA SER A 834 11.09 -16.72 -22.09
C SER A 834 11.75 -17.11 -23.41
N GLY A 835 12.24 -18.34 -23.51
CA GLY A 835 12.91 -18.86 -24.70
C GLY A 835 11.98 -18.87 -25.93
N PHE A 836 11.83 -17.74 -26.59
CA PHE A 836 11.45 -17.69 -27.99
C PHE A 836 12.74 -17.76 -28.79
N VAL A 837 12.97 -18.92 -29.41
CA VAL A 837 13.70 -18.96 -30.68
C VAL A 837 13.04 -17.91 -31.55
N SER A 838 13.75 -16.81 -31.78
CA SER A 838 13.38 -15.86 -32.83
C SER A 838 13.46 -16.64 -34.13
N VAL A 839 12.34 -17.20 -34.56
CA VAL A 839 12.16 -17.49 -35.98
C VAL A 839 12.23 -16.12 -36.64
N LEU A 840 13.38 -15.85 -37.26
CA LEU A 840 13.51 -14.78 -38.24
C LEU A 840 12.31 -14.90 -39.19
N PHE A 841 11.30 -14.05 -39.02
CA PHE A 841 10.53 -13.59 -40.16
C PHE A 841 11.41 -12.56 -40.86
N CYS A 842 12.37 -13.09 -41.62
CA CYS A 842 13.05 -12.37 -42.67
C CYS A 842 11.95 -12.00 -43.68
N ASN A 843 11.43 -10.77 -43.58
CA ASN A 843 10.49 -10.25 -44.56
C ASN A 843 11.30 -9.89 -45.81
N ARG A 844 11.63 -10.91 -46.61
CA ARG A 844 11.93 -10.73 -48.03
C ARG A 844 10.61 -10.40 -48.71
N SER A 845 10.40 -9.14 -49.01
CA SER A 845 9.63 -8.73 -50.19
C SER A 845 10.36 -7.57 -50.83
N SER A 846 11.03 -7.92 -51.93
CA SER A 846 11.61 -7.04 -52.93
C SER A 846 10.66 -5.92 -53.35
N LEU A 847 11.21 -4.75 -53.64
CA LEU A 847 10.80 -3.99 -54.82
C LEU A 847 11.95 -3.13 -55.32
N LEU A 848 12.33 -3.45 -56.56
CA LEU A 848 13.13 -2.65 -57.46
C LEU A 848 12.55 -1.24 -57.60
N LEU A 849 13.41 -0.22 -57.46
CA LEU A 849 13.72 0.79 -58.47
C LEU A 849 14.84 1.71 -57.97
#